data_AF-A0A377JSY6-F1
#
_entry.id   AF-A0A377JSY6-F1
#
_cell.length_a   1.000
_cell.length_b   1.000
_cell.length_c   1.000
_cell.angle_alpha   90.00
_cell.angle_beta   90.00
_cell.angle_gamma   90.00
#
_symmetry.space_group_name_H-M   'P 1'
#
loop_
_entity.id
_entity.type
_entity.pdbx_description
1 polymer ?
#
loop_
_entity_poly.entity_id
_entity_poly.type
_entity_poly.pdbx_seq_one_letter_code
_entity_poly.pdbx_strand_id
1 'polypeptide(L)'
;MRYANSGKFGVAIVLSATLISGLNAQAIHLDKFFYRDFLDLGQNKGAFSAGAENVVIHSSKTPGVSVSFEAPIIDQSARSNNGNTTSLGRNFVITATHVAGSSGDSNDSLVNSQTPEMRRWGQTTYSISPNSKSQNYGYDITFTRFNKYIVEGETEIFDAGLESDQNINAGNPNTQHEQQNLEKLKEYLKNNATDSKGNLIVFQAGSGRLNITNTPAGGLGFREAGIAAITGTRGGSFSRPVDLSRITYENSTANANVGARGIQLIDYTDLTWVNGISPGDSGSGFYIYDKNKQKWLLLGVTSKADLVGQGSSGIAVATKADFEAFKKQNEQNIDLRNTNWTFDNSGFSGNSGSWIGKQGNKDLVFSNGGSIEVQSDIRLLDSGYVGGFVFKADKNASASNPTTYKITSNGTSGKIYGFDGAGLDIDENVKVEWGLGFISGKNGVNDALHKVGKGTLEIKTGANAEQGYLRVGDGKVIFNTEHQVFKGVYLTSGRATLELTKGKAQAFGAVEVKPPLDNVITNHFELKQDSVNNLGIYFGNGGGNLDLKGNSLTLNTISSNDSRANIINTDTGTKNPSYITIEGYGYDKDKKKTQDKADTIIHASFGQSTDSKNDNSSTNGNLNLIYKGDTIDINDKDKAALVFDGNVNAKGLEVDNGKVVLQGHPTTHAYIRDQEVTVTQYGQVIKKVCFNLFKPLKVLICQNGWI
;
A
#
# COMPACT_ATOMS: atom_id res chain seq x y z
N MET A 1 -37.25 50.90 28.42
CA MET A 1 -36.33 49.92 29.03
C MET A 1 -35.29 49.51 27.98
N ARG A 2 -34.00 49.62 28.35
CA ARG A 2 -32.80 49.19 27.60
C ARG A 2 -32.87 47.66 27.39
N TYR A 3 -32.33 47.04 26.34
CA TYR A 3 -30.94 47.00 25.85
C TYR A 3 -30.96 46.63 24.36
N ALA A 4 -30.36 47.42 23.47
CA ALA A 4 -28.93 47.41 23.08
C ALA A 4 -28.54 46.17 22.25
N ASN A 5 -28.57 46.37 20.93
CA ASN A 5 -28.07 45.50 19.89
C ASN A 5 -26.61 45.91 19.62
N SER A 6 -25.65 44.99 19.74
CA SER A 6 -24.28 45.21 19.29
C SER A 6 -23.76 43.93 18.63
N GLY A 7 -23.62 43.98 17.31
CA GLY A 7 -23.00 42.93 16.53
C GLY A 7 -21.55 42.70 16.97
N LYS A 8 -21.13 41.44 16.88
CA LYS A 8 -19.71 41.05 16.87
C LYS A 8 -19.51 40.06 15.73
N PHE A 9 -18.95 40.57 14.64
CA PHE A 9 -18.19 39.76 13.69
C PHE A 9 -17.02 39.12 14.46
N GLY A 10 -17.06 37.81 14.63
CA GLY A 10 -15.94 37.05 15.17
C GLY A 10 -14.90 36.84 14.07
N VAL A 11 -13.92 37.73 14.00
CA VAL A 11 -12.67 37.49 13.28
C VAL A 11 -11.89 36.44 14.06
N ALA A 12 -11.70 35.25 13.48
CA ALA A 12 -10.76 34.26 13.99
C ALA A 12 -9.34 34.79 13.76
N ILE A 13 -8.79 35.46 14.78
CA ILE A 13 -7.38 35.83 14.81
C ILE A 13 -6.60 34.54 15.05
N VAL A 14 -6.05 33.98 13.97
CA VAL A 14 -4.92 33.06 14.03
C VAL A 14 -3.77 33.84 14.65
N LEU A 15 -3.49 33.60 15.94
CA LEU A 15 -2.34 34.18 16.60
C LEU A 15 -1.09 33.42 16.14
N SER A 16 -0.65 33.71 14.92
CA SER A 16 0.70 33.44 14.45
C SER A 16 1.63 34.35 15.25
N ALA A 17 2.28 33.80 16.28
CA ALA A 17 3.38 34.48 16.94
C ALA A 17 4.58 34.51 16.00
N THR A 18 4.65 35.57 15.19
CA THR A 18 5.83 36.04 14.49
C THR A 18 6.87 36.52 15.50
N LEU A 19 7.77 35.62 15.90
CA LEU A 19 9.12 35.98 16.33
C LEU A 19 10.09 35.51 15.24
N ILE A 20 10.21 36.36 14.22
CA ILE A 20 11.23 36.24 13.17
C ILE A 20 12.55 36.69 13.81
N SER A 21 13.26 35.74 14.40
CA SER A 21 14.72 35.75 14.41
C SER A 21 15.15 34.63 13.49
N GLY A 22 16.08 34.92 12.57
CA GLY A 22 16.34 34.13 11.37
C GLY A 22 16.55 32.63 11.64
N LEU A 23 15.49 31.85 11.44
CA LEU A 23 15.54 30.40 11.31
C LEU A 23 15.64 30.11 9.81
N ASN A 24 16.78 29.57 9.37
CA ASN A 24 16.92 29.10 8.01
C ASN A 24 15.97 27.92 7.79
N ALA A 25 14.87 28.13 7.07
CA ALA A 25 13.99 27.05 6.64
C ALA A 25 14.76 26.06 5.74
N GLN A 26 14.63 24.76 6.03
CA GLN A 26 15.19 23.65 5.24
C GLN A 26 14.46 23.52 3.88
N ALA A 27 15.17 23.04 2.83
CA ALA A 27 14.73 23.11 1.43
C ALA A 27 15.32 21.98 0.57
N ILE A 28 14.65 21.62 -0.53
CA ILE A 28 15.25 20.84 -1.62
C ILE A 28 16.23 21.72 -2.38
N HIS A 29 17.47 21.28 -2.52
CA HIS A 29 18.49 22.01 -3.28
C HIS A 29 18.67 21.40 -4.68
N LEU A 30 18.54 22.24 -5.71
CA LEU A 30 18.57 21.81 -7.12
C LEU A 30 19.85 22.18 -7.88
N ASP A 31 20.92 22.52 -7.18
CA ASP A 31 22.23 22.79 -7.79
C ASP A 31 22.88 21.47 -8.24
N LYS A 32 22.72 20.39 -7.45
CA LYS A 32 23.34 19.08 -7.70
C LYS A 32 22.42 18.07 -8.38
N PHE A 33 21.14 17.98 -8.01
CA PHE A 33 20.23 16.96 -8.58
C PHE A 33 18.96 17.59 -9.15
N PHE A 34 18.25 16.86 -10.00
CA PHE A 34 16.93 17.27 -10.48
C PHE A 34 15.87 16.94 -9.43
N TYR A 35 14.80 17.74 -9.37
CA TYR A 35 13.72 17.48 -8.42
C TYR A 35 13.11 16.08 -8.61
N ARG A 36 13.04 15.62 -9.86
CA ARG A 36 12.60 14.27 -10.22
C ARG A 36 13.41 13.17 -9.54
N ASP A 37 14.71 13.36 -9.31
CA ASP A 37 15.57 12.34 -8.67
C ASP A 37 15.10 12.07 -7.22
N PHE A 38 14.72 13.12 -6.50
CA PHE A 38 14.13 13.01 -5.16
C PHE A 38 12.76 12.33 -5.18
N LEU A 39 11.92 12.65 -6.16
CA LEU A 39 10.61 12.03 -6.33
C LEU A 39 10.71 10.55 -6.70
N ASP A 40 11.64 10.20 -7.59
CA ASP A 40 11.90 8.83 -8.01
C ASP A 40 12.31 7.97 -6.81
N LEU A 41 13.22 8.47 -5.97
CA LEU A 41 13.62 7.82 -4.72
C LEU A 41 12.44 7.64 -3.76
N GLY A 42 11.62 8.69 -3.58
CA GLY A 42 10.46 8.65 -2.69
C GLY A 42 9.30 7.76 -3.17
N GLN A 43 9.34 7.31 -4.43
CA GLN A 43 8.24 6.58 -5.08
C GLN A 43 8.68 5.24 -5.71
N ASN A 44 9.91 4.79 -5.45
CA ASN A 44 10.53 3.61 -6.07
C ASN A 44 10.46 3.59 -7.61
N LYS A 45 10.83 4.70 -8.23
CA LYS A 45 10.85 4.88 -9.70
C LYS A 45 12.27 5.17 -10.20
N GLY A 46 12.44 5.27 -11.52
CA GLY A 46 13.74 5.51 -12.12
C GLY A 46 14.74 4.42 -11.72
N ALA A 47 15.91 4.84 -11.22
CA ALA A 47 16.95 3.93 -10.76
C ALA A 47 16.69 3.31 -9.36
N PHE A 48 15.59 3.69 -8.68
CA PHE A 48 15.34 3.36 -7.28
C PHE A 48 14.28 2.25 -7.11
N SER A 49 14.34 1.21 -7.94
CA SER A 49 13.51 0.02 -7.75
C SER A 49 13.79 -0.59 -6.37
N ALA A 50 12.73 -0.98 -5.64
CA ALA A 50 12.85 -1.59 -4.32
C ALA A 50 13.74 -2.84 -4.38
N GLY A 51 14.66 -2.97 -3.41
CA GLY A 51 15.62 -4.06 -3.32
C GLY A 51 16.86 -3.92 -4.21
N ALA A 52 16.95 -2.88 -5.07
CA ALA A 52 18.15 -2.65 -5.86
C ALA A 52 19.37 -2.38 -4.97
N GLU A 53 20.47 -3.08 -5.21
CA GLU A 53 21.72 -2.95 -4.46
C GLU A 53 22.76 -2.16 -5.25
N ASN A 54 23.76 -1.61 -4.55
CA ASN A 54 24.90 -0.91 -5.15
C ASN A 54 24.48 0.26 -6.07
N VAL A 55 23.35 0.90 -5.76
CA VAL A 55 22.84 2.03 -6.55
C VAL A 55 23.76 3.23 -6.35
N VAL A 56 24.18 3.84 -7.46
CA VAL A 56 24.96 5.08 -7.48
C VAL A 56 24.32 6.05 -8.46
N ILE A 57 24.03 7.25 -7.97
CA ILE A 57 23.43 8.33 -8.77
C ILE A 57 24.48 9.39 -9.01
N HIS A 58 24.91 9.50 -10.27
CA HIS A 58 25.80 10.56 -10.71
C HIS A 58 24.99 11.81 -11.04
N SER A 59 25.43 12.94 -10.49
CA SER A 59 24.83 14.23 -10.80
C SER A 59 25.03 14.56 -12.27
N SER A 60 23.91 14.77 -12.98
CA SER A 60 23.92 15.31 -14.34
C SER A 60 24.03 16.84 -14.37
N LYS A 61 23.98 17.53 -13.22
CA LYS A 61 24.12 19.00 -13.12
C LYS A 61 25.51 19.46 -12.71
N THR A 62 26.20 18.65 -11.91
CA THR A 62 27.50 18.99 -11.32
C THR A 62 28.46 17.82 -11.53
N PRO A 63 29.38 17.93 -12.51
CA PRO A 63 30.36 16.88 -12.78
C PRO A 63 31.14 16.46 -11.52
N GLY A 64 31.33 15.15 -11.34
CA GLY A 64 32.07 14.59 -10.20
C GLY A 64 31.29 14.45 -8.90
N VAL A 65 30.03 14.92 -8.83
CA VAL A 65 29.16 14.72 -7.67
C VAL A 65 28.34 13.44 -7.84
N SER A 66 28.28 12.59 -6.81
CA SER A 66 27.42 11.40 -6.78
C SER A 66 26.93 11.07 -5.38
N VAL A 67 25.88 10.26 -5.30
CA VAL A 67 25.36 9.67 -4.05
C VAL A 67 25.30 8.16 -4.23
N SER A 68 25.81 7.43 -3.23
CA SER A 68 25.87 5.96 -3.21
C SER A 68 25.02 5.41 -2.09
N PHE A 69 24.40 4.27 -2.34
CA PHE A 69 23.50 3.59 -1.41
C PHE A 69 24.14 2.27 -0.99
N GLU A 70 24.63 2.20 0.26
CA GLU A 70 25.24 0.97 0.80
C GLU A 70 24.18 -0.10 1.10
N ALA A 71 23.03 0.32 1.64
CA ALA A 71 21.87 -0.55 1.83
C ALA A 71 21.06 -0.69 0.53
N PRO A 72 20.38 -1.84 0.32
CA PRO A 72 19.41 -1.99 -0.77
C PRO A 72 18.36 -0.89 -0.73
N ILE A 73 17.85 -0.44 -1.88
CA ILE A 73 16.79 0.57 -1.92
C ILE A 73 15.54 0.06 -1.19
N ILE A 74 15.05 0.87 -0.24
CA ILE A 74 13.87 0.54 0.57
C ILE A 74 12.59 0.39 -0.27
N ASP A 75 11.74 -0.57 0.09
CA ASP A 75 10.36 -0.63 -0.40
C ASP A 75 9.47 0.40 0.31
N GLN A 76 8.90 1.33 -0.46
CA GLN A 76 8.02 2.40 0.03
C GLN A 76 6.55 1.98 0.14
N SER A 77 6.20 0.74 -0.17
CA SER A 77 4.82 0.25 -0.24
C SER A 77 4.03 0.43 1.07
N ALA A 78 4.72 0.42 2.22
CA ALA A 78 4.10 0.64 3.53
C ALA A 78 3.63 2.09 3.76
N ARG A 79 4.16 3.07 3.03
CA ARG A 79 3.85 4.49 3.23
C ARG A 79 2.62 4.91 2.42
N SER A 80 1.75 5.72 3.03
CA SER A 80 0.68 6.39 2.29
C SER A 80 1.25 7.28 1.19
N ASN A 81 0.43 7.64 0.20
CA ASN A 81 0.83 8.40 -0.96
C ASN A 81 1.52 9.73 -0.60
N ASN A 82 1.16 10.38 0.52
CA ASN A 82 1.84 11.57 1.03
C ASN A 82 2.98 11.28 2.03
N GLY A 83 3.05 10.07 2.57
CA GLY A 83 4.11 9.63 3.47
C GLY A 83 3.86 9.89 4.95
N ASN A 84 2.86 10.70 5.34
CA ASN A 84 2.55 11.08 6.73
C ASN A 84 2.10 9.93 7.64
N THR A 85 1.82 8.78 7.06
CA THR A 85 1.31 7.60 7.76
C THR A 85 1.99 6.37 7.17
N THR A 86 2.30 5.42 8.05
CA THR A 86 2.99 4.18 7.70
C THR A 86 2.19 2.98 8.18
N SER A 87 1.91 2.03 7.27
CA SER A 87 1.24 0.76 7.54
C SER A 87 2.14 -0.16 8.35
N LEU A 88 1.62 -0.66 9.48
CA LEU A 88 2.24 -1.69 10.33
C LEU A 88 1.59 -3.07 10.12
N GLY A 89 0.84 -3.21 9.04
CA GLY A 89 0.13 -4.43 8.68
C GLY A 89 -1.34 -4.45 9.10
N ARG A 90 -2.12 -5.25 8.39
CA ARG A 90 -3.61 -5.18 8.40
C ARG A 90 -4.05 -3.72 8.25
N ASN A 91 -4.87 -3.21 9.16
CA ASN A 91 -5.35 -1.83 9.16
C ASN A 91 -4.65 -0.94 10.20
N PHE A 92 -3.54 -1.40 10.78
CA PHE A 92 -2.80 -0.64 11.79
C PHE A 92 -1.79 0.28 11.15
N VAL A 93 -1.72 1.51 11.65
CA VAL A 93 -0.88 2.57 11.11
C VAL A 93 -0.21 3.33 12.25
N ILE A 94 0.99 3.84 12.00
CA ILE A 94 1.71 4.75 12.88
C ILE A 94 1.85 6.13 12.23
N THR A 95 1.71 7.17 13.05
CA THR A 95 1.95 8.56 12.70
C THR A 95 2.28 9.37 13.96
N ALA A 96 2.52 10.67 13.80
CA ALA A 96 2.76 11.57 14.93
C ALA A 96 1.44 11.91 15.65
N THR A 97 1.48 12.05 16.97
CA THR A 97 0.26 12.34 17.76
C THR A 97 -0.39 13.65 17.35
N HIS A 98 0.40 14.70 17.10
CA HIS A 98 -0.18 15.97 16.64
C HIS A 98 -0.79 15.90 15.22
N VAL A 99 -0.49 14.87 14.43
CA VAL A 99 -1.12 14.62 13.11
C VAL A 99 -2.44 13.87 13.28
N ALA A 100 -2.45 12.83 14.10
CA ALA A 100 -3.67 12.09 14.45
C ALA A 100 -4.57 12.85 15.43
N GLY A 101 -4.12 13.96 16.01
CA GLY A 101 -4.80 14.69 17.09
C GLY A 101 -4.93 13.88 18.39
N SER A 102 -5.10 14.56 19.51
CA SER A 102 -5.43 13.90 20.78
C SER A 102 -6.89 13.39 20.77
N SER A 103 -7.23 12.43 21.64
CA SER A 103 -8.62 11.99 21.81
C SER A 103 -9.51 13.17 22.21
N GLY A 104 -10.48 13.54 21.36
CA GLY A 104 -11.39 14.67 21.59
C GLY A 104 -10.94 16.03 21.04
N ASP A 105 -9.80 16.12 20.34
CA ASP A 105 -9.34 17.35 19.69
C ASP A 105 -10.05 17.56 18.34
N SER A 106 -10.44 18.81 18.05
CA SER A 106 -11.02 19.20 16.75
C SER A 106 -9.99 19.21 15.61
N ASN A 107 -8.68 19.17 15.90
CA ASN A 107 -7.59 19.32 14.93
C ASN A 107 -6.97 18.00 14.42
N ASP A 108 -7.71 16.87 14.51
CA ASP A 108 -7.31 15.56 13.96
C ASP A 108 -7.14 15.65 12.43
N SER A 109 -5.91 15.90 11.96
CA SER A 109 -5.63 16.11 10.54
C SER A 109 -5.82 14.82 9.74
N LEU A 110 -5.59 13.66 10.36
CA LEU A 110 -5.76 12.36 9.71
C LEU A 110 -7.23 12.10 9.34
N VAL A 111 -8.16 12.44 10.24
CA VAL A 111 -9.61 12.35 10.00
C VAL A 111 -10.09 13.50 9.11
N ASN A 112 -9.67 14.73 9.40
CA ASN A 112 -10.27 15.96 8.85
C ASN A 112 -9.63 16.46 7.54
N SER A 113 -8.52 15.85 7.09
CA SER A 113 -7.86 16.28 5.86
C SER A 113 -8.79 16.23 4.65
N GLN A 114 -8.85 17.36 3.94
CA GLN A 114 -9.55 17.48 2.66
C GLN A 114 -8.84 16.71 1.53
N THR A 115 -7.56 16.38 1.71
CA THR A 115 -6.82 15.53 0.78
C THR A 115 -6.81 14.08 1.30
N PRO A 116 -7.22 13.09 0.49
CA PRO A 116 -7.27 11.69 0.94
C PRO A 116 -5.88 11.04 0.97
N GLU A 117 -4.83 11.69 0.47
CA GLU A 117 -3.54 11.07 0.18
C GLU A 117 -2.75 10.62 1.43
N MET A 118 -3.03 11.20 2.60
CA MET A 118 -2.52 10.70 3.90
C MET A 118 -3.24 9.42 4.38
N ARG A 119 -4.35 9.06 3.74
CA ARG A 119 -5.12 7.82 3.96
C ARG A 119 -5.21 6.96 2.70
N ARG A 120 -4.37 7.23 1.69
CA ARG A 120 -4.41 6.52 0.41
C ARG A 120 -3.11 5.76 0.21
N TRP A 121 -3.22 4.50 -0.21
CA TRP A 121 -2.12 3.69 -0.70
C TRP A 121 -2.44 3.27 -2.13
N GLY A 122 -1.58 3.64 -3.07
CA GLY A 122 -1.85 3.41 -4.49
C GLY A 122 -3.21 4.02 -4.88
N GLN A 123 -4.16 3.16 -5.23
CA GLN A 123 -5.52 3.55 -5.64
C GLN A 123 -6.59 3.33 -4.56
N THR A 124 -6.22 2.81 -3.38
CA THR A 124 -7.17 2.53 -2.29
C THR A 124 -7.14 3.64 -1.26
N THR A 125 -8.30 4.24 -1.01
CA THR A 125 -8.47 5.20 0.09
C THR A 125 -9.10 4.50 1.28
N TYR A 126 -8.48 4.66 2.45
CA TYR A 126 -8.92 4.08 3.71
C TYR A 126 -9.59 5.15 4.58
N SER A 127 -10.62 4.76 5.32
CA SER A 127 -11.37 5.65 6.21
C SER A 127 -11.03 5.35 7.66
N ILE A 128 -11.08 6.38 8.50
CA ILE A 128 -10.79 6.32 9.93
C ILE A 128 -11.88 7.05 10.72
N SER A 129 -12.19 6.55 11.92
CA SER A 129 -12.99 7.29 12.89
C SER A 129 -12.09 8.02 13.90
N PRO A 130 -12.51 9.17 14.46
CA PRO A 130 -11.74 9.89 15.48
C PRO A 130 -11.33 9.05 16.69
N ASN A 131 -12.09 8.00 16.99
CA ASN A 131 -11.86 7.13 18.15
C ASN A 131 -11.02 5.89 17.83
N SER A 132 -10.64 5.69 16.57
CA SER A 132 -9.85 4.53 16.13
C SER A 132 -8.35 4.78 16.26
N LYS A 133 -7.91 5.25 17.44
CA LYS A 133 -6.51 5.60 17.73
C LYS A 133 -6.12 5.27 19.16
N SER A 134 -4.83 5.07 19.38
CA SER A 134 -4.25 4.92 20.70
C SER A 134 -4.14 6.27 21.41
N GLN A 135 -3.84 6.22 22.70
CA GLN A 135 -3.22 7.36 23.39
C GLN A 135 -1.86 7.72 22.76
N ASN A 136 -1.30 8.87 23.17
CA ASN A 136 0.09 9.20 22.86
C ASN A 136 1.04 8.21 23.56
N TYR A 137 2.02 7.73 22.81
CA TYR A 137 3.17 6.99 23.33
C TYR A 137 4.45 7.78 23.09
N GLY A 138 5.38 7.65 24.05
CA GLY A 138 6.69 8.28 24.01
C GLY A 138 6.62 9.77 23.67
N TYR A 139 7.49 10.19 22.75
CA TYR A 139 7.71 11.61 22.48
C TYR A 139 6.54 12.25 21.70
N ASP A 140 5.98 11.59 20.69
CA ASP A 140 4.91 12.15 19.84
C ASP A 140 4.35 11.07 18.89
N ILE A 141 3.97 9.89 19.42
CA ILE A 141 3.57 8.74 18.60
C ILE A 141 2.14 8.33 18.89
N THR A 142 1.38 8.10 17.81
CA THR A 142 0.05 7.51 17.90
C THR A 142 -0.09 6.39 16.87
N PHE A 143 -0.68 5.29 17.33
CA PHE A 143 -1.13 4.21 16.46
C PHE A 143 -2.61 4.39 16.14
N THR A 144 -2.99 4.14 14.90
CA THR A 144 -4.37 4.28 14.42
C THR A 144 -4.84 3.02 13.71
N ARG A 145 -6.15 2.89 13.54
CA ARG A 145 -6.79 1.73 12.89
C ARG A 145 -7.77 2.19 11.82
N PHE A 146 -7.50 1.84 10.56
CA PHE A 146 -8.39 2.12 9.44
C PHE A 146 -9.52 1.11 9.32
N ASN A 147 -10.56 1.45 8.55
CA ASN A 147 -11.73 0.60 8.35
C ASN A 147 -11.44 -0.69 7.56
N LYS A 148 -10.39 -0.76 6.75
CA LYS A 148 -10.03 -1.92 5.91
C LYS A 148 -8.54 -2.24 6.01
N TYR A 149 -8.16 -3.50 5.81
CA TYR A 149 -6.77 -3.95 5.80
C TYR A 149 -6.03 -3.37 4.59
N ILE A 150 -4.83 -2.85 4.80
CA ILE A 150 -4.00 -2.23 3.78
C ILE A 150 -3.33 -3.33 2.96
N VAL A 151 -3.71 -3.44 1.68
CA VAL A 151 -3.22 -4.51 0.79
C VAL A 151 -1.93 -4.13 0.07
N GLU A 152 -1.61 -2.84 -0.03
CA GLU A 152 -0.49 -2.35 -0.83
C GLU A 152 0.88 -2.63 -0.20
N GLY A 153 0.98 -2.61 1.13
CA GLY A 153 2.27 -2.70 1.81
C GLY A 153 2.18 -2.59 3.33
N GLU A 154 3.21 -3.08 3.99
CA GLU A 154 3.36 -3.04 5.45
C GLU A 154 4.85 -3.05 5.83
N THR A 155 5.16 -2.60 7.04
CA THR A 155 6.50 -2.67 7.63
C THR A 155 6.41 -3.07 9.09
N GLU A 156 7.57 -3.30 9.71
CA GLU A 156 7.68 -3.59 11.13
C GLU A 156 8.53 -2.54 11.84
N ILE A 157 8.18 -2.28 13.11
CA ILE A 157 8.99 -1.45 14.00
C ILE A 157 10.24 -2.25 14.37
N PHE A 158 11.38 -1.56 14.45
CA PHE A 158 12.61 -2.17 14.98
C PHE A 158 12.38 -2.75 16.39
N ASP A 159 13.21 -3.72 16.77
CA ASP A 159 13.04 -4.41 18.05
C ASP A 159 14.36 -4.46 18.80
N ALA A 160 14.58 -3.44 19.63
CA ALA A 160 15.68 -3.36 20.58
C ALA A 160 15.28 -3.84 21.99
N GLY A 161 14.11 -4.45 22.17
CA GLY A 161 13.60 -4.81 23.50
C GLY A 161 13.29 -3.60 24.40
N LEU A 162 12.89 -2.49 23.78
CA LEU A 162 12.45 -1.29 24.51
C LEU A 162 11.16 -1.59 25.27
N GLU A 163 11.11 -1.15 26.51
CA GLU A 163 9.91 -1.23 27.34
C GLU A 163 8.92 -0.13 26.97
N SER A 164 7.64 -0.38 27.20
CA SER A 164 6.55 0.56 26.91
C SER A 164 6.68 1.85 27.71
N ASP A 165 6.48 2.99 27.06
CA ASP A 165 6.43 4.31 27.71
C ASP A 165 5.03 4.59 28.33
N GLN A 166 4.18 3.56 28.43
CA GLN A 166 2.85 3.70 29.00
C GLN A 166 2.93 4.22 30.45
N ASN A 167 2.20 5.31 30.73
CA ASN A 167 2.17 6.04 32.01
C ASN A 167 3.42 6.90 32.32
N ILE A 168 4.39 6.98 31.40
CA ILE A 168 5.51 7.93 31.49
C ILE A 168 5.11 9.21 30.77
N ASN A 169 5.26 10.35 31.44
CA ASN A 169 4.94 11.67 30.91
C ASN A 169 5.79 12.74 31.61
N ALA A 170 5.70 13.98 31.14
CA ALA A 170 6.49 15.10 31.65
C ALA A 170 6.28 15.38 33.16
N GLY A 171 5.09 15.05 33.69
CA GLY A 171 4.76 15.17 35.11
C GLY A 171 5.06 13.92 35.95
N ASN A 172 5.40 12.80 35.31
CA ASN A 172 5.71 11.52 35.95
C ASN A 172 6.88 10.82 35.23
N PRO A 173 8.10 11.38 35.30
CA PRO A 173 9.28 10.77 34.68
C PRO A 173 9.74 9.51 35.43
N ASN A 174 10.46 8.62 34.75
CA ASN A 174 11.08 7.45 35.35
C ASN A 174 12.53 7.29 34.86
N THR A 175 13.47 7.94 35.55
CA THR A 175 14.87 8.03 35.12
C THR A 175 15.54 6.68 34.89
N GLN A 176 15.23 5.66 35.70
CA GLN A 176 15.82 4.34 35.55
C GLN A 176 15.37 3.65 34.26
N HIS A 177 14.06 3.66 34.00
CA HIS A 177 13.49 3.12 32.76
C HIS A 177 14.01 3.88 31.53
N GLU A 178 14.04 5.21 31.60
CA GLU A 178 14.52 6.08 30.52
C GLU A 178 15.98 5.77 30.15
N GLN A 179 16.84 5.60 31.16
CA GLN A 179 18.24 5.23 30.95
C GLN A 179 18.37 3.85 30.31
N GLN A 180 17.63 2.85 30.80
CA GLN A 180 17.65 1.50 30.26
C GLN A 180 17.21 1.44 28.79
N ASN A 181 16.12 2.14 28.44
CA ASN A 181 15.64 2.20 27.06
C ASN A 181 16.64 2.94 26.14
N LEU A 182 17.26 4.02 26.61
CA LEU A 182 18.31 4.72 25.85
C LEU A 182 19.54 3.83 25.60
N GLU A 183 19.99 3.09 26.61
CA GLU A 183 21.13 2.16 26.50
C GLU A 183 20.83 1.06 25.48
N LYS A 184 19.68 0.38 25.62
CA LYS A 184 19.22 -0.66 24.67
C LYS A 184 19.13 -0.13 23.24
N LEU A 185 18.56 1.06 23.04
CA LEU A 185 18.45 1.66 21.71
C LEU A 185 19.81 1.95 21.10
N LYS A 186 20.70 2.63 21.84
CA LYS A 186 22.02 3.03 21.34
C LYS A 186 22.87 1.80 21.00
N GLU A 187 22.81 0.76 21.84
CA GLU A 187 23.48 -0.52 21.58
C GLU A 187 22.92 -1.20 20.32
N TYR A 188 21.59 -1.28 20.18
CA TYR A 188 20.96 -1.87 19.00
C TYR A 188 21.36 -1.16 17.71
N LEU A 189 21.27 0.17 17.68
CA LEU A 189 21.62 0.96 16.50
C LEU A 189 23.09 0.79 16.12
N LYS A 190 24.00 0.88 17.09
CA LYS A 190 25.44 0.71 16.86
C LYS A 190 25.76 -0.66 16.27
N ASN A 191 25.17 -1.71 16.82
CA ASN A 191 25.51 -3.09 16.46
C ASN A 191 24.84 -3.57 15.16
N ASN A 192 23.64 -3.07 14.85
CA ASN A 192 22.81 -3.62 13.77
C ASN A 192 22.58 -2.66 12.59
N ALA A 193 22.55 -1.35 12.82
CA ALA A 193 22.05 -0.38 11.84
C ALA A 193 23.11 0.58 11.26
N THR A 194 24.37 0.44 11.69
CA THR A 194 25.48 1.25 11.19
C THR A 194 26.07 0.69 9.91
N ASP A 195 26.47 1.60 9.01
CA ASP A 195 27.19 1.32 7.76
C ASP A 195 28.61 0.76 8.03
N SER A 196 29.32 0.43 6.94
CA SER A 196 30.70 -0.06 6.97
C SER A 196 31.70 0.86 7.68
N LYS A 197 31.39 2.15 7.85
CA LYS A 197 32.19 3.17 8.53
C LYS A 197 31.71 3.44 9.96
N GLY A 198 30.69 2.72 10.43
CA GLY A 198 30.11 2.90 11.76
C GLY A 198 29.10 4.05 11.86
N ASN A 199 28.64 4.62 10.74
CA ASN A 199 27.66 5.70 10.74
C ASN A 199 26.23 5.15 10.74
N LEU A 200 25.35 5.74 11.54
CA LEU A 200 23.92 5.54 11.41
C LEU A 200 23.36 6.48 10.36
N ILE A 201 22.80 5.93 9.29
CA ILE A 201 22.08 6.67 8.24
C ILE A 201 20.62 6.24 8.26
N VAL A 202 19.71 7.21 8.35
CA VAL A 202 18.26 6.98 8.34
C VAL A 202 17.65 7.47 7.04
N PHE A 203 16.63 6.74 6.58
CA PHE A 203 15.87 7.08 5.38
C PHE A 203 14.49 7.63 5.72
N GLN A 204 14.05 8.66 5.00
CA GLN A 204 12.70 9.23 5.10
C GLN A 204 12.13 9.53 3.71
N ALA A 205 10.80 9.50 3.60
CA ALA A 205 10.10 10.05 2.44
C ALA A 205 8.77 10.68 2.87
N GLY A 206 8.49 11.87 2.34
CA GLY A 206 7.32 12.68 2.69
C GLY A 206 6.96 13.71 1.62
N SER A 207 5.83 14.37 1.82
CA SER A 207 5.22 15.35 0.90
C SER A 207 4.83 16.64 1.66
N GLY A 208 5.72 17.09 2.54
CA GLY A 208 5.59 18.35 3.27
C GLY A 208 5.56 19.58 2.36
N ARG A 209 5.49 20.77 2.96
CA ARG A 209 5.54 22.02 2.24
C ARG A 209 6.79 22.10 1.38
N LEU A 210 6.57 22.17 0.07
CA LEU A 210 7.64 22.20 -0.91
C LEU A 210 8.37 23.55 -0.84
N ASN A 211 9.68 23.45 -0.61
CA ASN A 211 10.60 24.58 -0.64
C ASN A 211 11.75 24.20 -1.58
N ILE A 212 11.85 24.87 -2.73
CA ILE A 212 12.85 24.57 -3.76
C ILE A 212 13.80 25.76 -3.86
N THR A 213 15.08 25.51 -3.61
CA THR A 213 16.14 26.52 -3.58
C THR A 213 17.37 26.06 -4.37
N ASN A 214 18.36 26.95 -4.47
CA ASN A 214 19.62 26.72 -5.20
C ASN A 214 19.41 26.26 -6.64
N THR A 215 18.48 26.88 -7.35
CA THR A 215 18.26 26.65 -8.78
C THR A 215 19.45 27.17 -9.60
N PRO A 216 19.86 26.50 -10.70
CA PRO A 216 20.91 27.01 -11.58
C PRO A 216 20.60 28.44 -12.08
N ALA A 217 21.66 29.24 -12.28
CA ALA A 217 21.64 30.68 -12.52
C ALA A 217 20.43 31.17 -13.34
N GLY A 218 19.48 31.83 -12.66
CA GLY A 218 18.29 32.46 -13.26
C GLY A 218 16.98 31.66 -13.15
N GLY A 219 16.98 30.43 -12.64
CA GLY A 219 15.75 29.67 -12.40
C GLY A 219 14.95 30.21 -11.21
N LEU A 220 13.64 30.41 -11.36
CA LEU A 220 12.74 30.76 -10.26
C LEU A 220 12.55 29.53 -9.34
N GLY A 221 13.26 29.49 -8.20
CA GLY A 221 12.85 28.67 -7.06
C GLY A 221 11.65 29.28 -6.34
N PHE A 222 11.03 28.55 -5.41
CA PHE A 222 9.95 29.08 -4.58
C PHE A 222 10.20 28.74 -3.12
N ARG A 223 10.17 29.77 -2.27
CA ARG A 223 10.25 29.66 -0.82
C ARG A 223 8.84 29.60 -0.25
N GLU A 224 8.60 28.64 0.63
CA GLU A 224 7.32 28.48 1.35
C GLU A 224 6.10 28.52 0.43
N ALA A 225 6.18 27.84 -0.72
CA ALA A 225 5.17 27.96 -1.76
C ALA A 225 3.77 27.51 -1.34
N GLY A 226 3.56 26.99 -0.12
CA GLY A 226 2.27 26.47 0.36
C GLY A 226 1.83 25.17 -0.33
N ILE A 227 2.62 24.68 -1.29
CA ILE A 227 2.40 23.42 -2.01
C ILE A 227 2.75 22.29 -1.06
N ALA A 228 1.75 21.56 -0.55
CA ALA A 228 1.94 20.42 0.33
C ALA A 228 0.87 19.36 0.04
N ALA A 229 1.16 18.10 0.40
CA ALA A 229 0.17 17.04 0.39
C ALA A 229 -0.47 16.76 -0.99
N ILE A 230 0.28 16.98 -2.07
CA ILE A 230 -0.17 16.75 -3.44
C ILE A 230 0.22 15.34 -3.89
N THR A 231 -0.67 14.68 -4.63
CA THR A 231 -0.38 13.41 -5.27
C THR A 231 0.87 13.51 -6.17
N GLY A 232 1.86 12.66 -5.91
CA GLY A 232 3.07 12.54 -6.74
C GLY A 232 4.23 13.46 -6.34
N THR A 233 4.12 14.25 -5.26
CA THR A 233 5.22 15.10 -4.76
C THR A 233 6.01 14.49 -3.61
N ARG A 234 5.79 13.21 -3.28
CA ARG A 234 6.54 12.52 -2.23
C ARG A 234 8.00 12.34 -2.65
N GLY A 235 8.92 12.99 -1.94
CA GLY A 235 10.36 12.95 -2.18
C GLY A 235 11.11 12.16 -1.10
N GLY A 236 12.16 11.44 -1.49
CA GLY A 236 13.01 10.68 -0.58
C GLY A 236 14.20 11.48 -0.06
N SER A 237 14.64 11.18 1.17
CA SER A 237 15.71 11.85 1.89
C SER A 237 16.55 10.87 2.71
N PHE A 238 17.81 11.24 2.95
CA PHE A 238 18.72 10.54 3.85
C PHE A 238 19.36 11.51 4.81
N SER A 239 19.70 10.99 5.99
CA SER A 239 20.47 11.72 6.99
C SER A 239 21.95 11.78 6.64
N ARG A 240 22.64 12.75 7.24
CA ARG A 240 24.07 12.64 7.60
C ARG A 240 24.24 11.55 8.67
N PRO A 241 25.47 11.13 8.98
CA PRO A 241 25.74 10.31 10.15
C PRO A 241 25.07 10.89 11.40
N VAL A 242 24.14 10.13 11.99
CA VAL A 242 23.45 10.51 13.21
C VAL A 242 24.39 10.35 14.40
N ASP A 243 24.51 11.40 15.22
CA ASP A 243 25.26 11.36 16.46
C ASP A 243 24.45 10.65 17.56
N LEU A 244 24.80 9.40 17.84
CA LEU A 244 24.13 8.58 18.86
C LEU A 244 24.21 9.18 20.26
N SER A 245 25.19 10.04 20.55
CA SER A 245 25.30 10.71 21.85
C SER A 245 24.17 11.72 22.08
N ARG A 246 23.59 12.25 21.00
CA ARG A 246 22.50 13.24 21.00
C ARG A 246 21.11 12.62 20.98
N ILE A 247 21.01 11.29 21.08
CA ILE A 247 19.73 10.61 21.34
C ILE A 247 19.44 10.73 22.84
N THR A 248 18.34 11.41 23.17
CA THR A 248 17.97 11.75 24.55
C THR A 248 16.49 11.44 24.82
N TYR A 249 16.12 11.47 26.11
CA TYR A 249 14.76 11.27 26.57
C TYR A 249 14.21 12.62 27.03
N GLU A 250 13.23 13.14 26.31
CA GLU A 250 12.84 14.56 26.38
C GLU A 250 11.33 14.74 26.56
N ASN A 251 10.97 15.91 27.09
CA ASN A 251 9.58 16.37 27.06
C ASN A 251 9.25 16.86 25.64
N SER A 252 8.12 16.45 25.12
CA SER A 252 7.67 16.83 23.79
C SER A 252 7.27 18.29 23.73
N THR A 253 7.78 18.98 22.71
CA THR A 253 7.29 20.32 22.34
C THR A 253 6.39 20.30 21.12
N ALA A 254 6.19 19.12 20.50
CA ALA A 254 5.35 18.96 19.31
C ALA A 254 3.85 19.02 19.67
N ASN A 255 3.47 18.53 20.85
CA ASN A 255 2.12 18.65 21.39
C ASN A 255 2.15 18.91 22.91
N ALA A 256 2.30 20.18 23.29
CA ALA A 256 2.44 20.59 24.69
C ALA A 256 1.23 20.20 25.57
N ASN A 257 0.05 20.01 24.97
CA ASN A 257 -1.18 19.71 25.71
C ASN A 257 -1.25 18.27 26.23
N VAL A 258 -0.38 17.38 25.75
CA VAL A 258 -0.38 15.95 26.12
C VAL A 258 0.62 15.65 27.23
N GLY A 259 1.56 16.56 27.51
CA GLY A 259 2.63 16.31 28.47
C GLY A 259 3.51 15.12 28.07
N ALA A 260 3.62 14.83 26.77
CA ALA A 260 4.34 13.68 26.25
C ALA A 260 5.83 13.71 26.63
N ARG A 261 6.40 12.54 26.92
CA ARG A 261 7.82 12.35 27.25
C ARG A 261 8.29 11.05 26.63
N GLY A 262 9.40 11.06 25.93
CA GLY A 262 9.92 9.89 25.22
C GLY A 262 11.28 10.11 24.59
N ILE A 263 11.76 9.09 23.89
CA ILE A 263 13.03 9.17 23.17
C ILE A 263 12.90 10.05 21.92
N GLN A 264 13.82 10.99 21.81
CA GLN A 264 14.01 11.83 20.65
C GLN A 264 15.39 11.60 20.01
N LEU A 265 15.42 11.60 18.69
CA LEU A 265 16.64 11.63 17.89
C LEU A 265 16.66 12.89 17.00
N ILE A 266 17.84 13.47 16.85
CA ILE A 266 18.08 14.66 16.01
C ILE A 266 18.76 14.22 14.72
N ASP A 267 18.09 14.46 13.61
CA ASP A 267 18.60 14.18 12.26
C ASP A 267 18.96 15.48 11.52
N TYR A 268 19.91 15.39 10.60
CA TYR A 268 20.23 16.44 9.63
C TYR A 268 20.37 15.81 8.25
N THR A 269 19.70 16.36 7.26
CA THR A 269 19.76 15.85 5.88
C THR A 269 21.17 15.91 5.29
N ASP A 270 21.50 14.93 4.46
CA ASP A 270 22.75 14.86 3.70
C ASP A 270 23.07 16.18 2.95
N LEU A 271 24.36 16.54 2.88
CA LEU A 271 24.84 17.79 2.26
C LEU A 271 24.88 17.74 0.73
N THR A 272 24.82 16.55 0.16
CA THR A 272 24.87 16.29 -1.29
C THR A 272 23.47 16.05 -1.82
N TRP A 273 22.68 15.21 -1.14
CA TRP A 273 21.27 14.94 -1.39
C TRP A 273 20.38 15.74 -0.44
N VAL A 274 20.29 17.05 -0.66
CA VAL A 274 19.53 17.93 0.26
C VAL A 274 18.03 17.87 -0.07
N ASN A 275 17.29 17.04 0.66
CA ASN A 275 15.83 17.07 0.78
C ASN A 275 15.43 17.20 2.25
N GLY A 276 15.25 18.44 2.69
CA GLY A 276 14.96 18.75 4.08
C GLY A 276 13.54 18.44 4.53
N ILE A 277 13.39 18.12 5.81
CA ILE A 277 12.09 17.94 6.45
C ILE A 277 11.42 19.30 6.62
N SER A 278 10.16 19.41 6.20
CA SER A 278 9.40 20.65 6.29
C SER A 278 8.04 20.47 6.99
N PRO A 279 7.37 21.56 7.40
CA PRO A 279 6.02 21.46 7.93
C PRO A 279 5.10 20.73 6.94
N GLY A 280 4.43 19.68 7.41
CA GLY A 280 3.65 18.78 6.57
C GLY A 280 4.33 17.44 6.30
N ASP A 281 5.60 17.24 6.66
CA ASP A 281 6.23 15.91 6.72
C ASP A 281 5.97 15.19 8.05
N SER A 282 5.36 15.88 9.03
CA SER A 282 4.98 15.30 10.32
C SER A 282 4.28 13.95 10.16
N GLY A 283 4.66 12.99 11.00
CA GLY A 283 4.18 11.61 10.98
C GLY A 283 4.84 10.71 9.94
N SER A 284 5.64 11.24 9.01
CA SER A 284 6.34 10.39 8.05
C SER A 284 7.41 9.53 8.70
N GLY A 285 7.46 8.25 8.30
CA GLY A 285 8.33 7.26 8.93
C GLY A 285 9.81 7.47 8.64
N PHE A 286 10.65 7.24 9.65
CA PHE A 286 12.10 7.12 9.51
C PHE A 286 12.51 5.67 9.60
N TYR A 287 13.40 5.22 8.72
CA TYR A 287 13.79 3.82 8.60
C TYR A 287 15.28 3.65 8.77
N ILE A 288 15.65 2.52 9.36
CA ILE A 288 17.02 2.01 9.46
C ILE A 288 17.12 0.69 8.70
N TYR A 289 18.30 0.40 8.17
CA TYR A 289 18.58 -0.91 7.59
C TYR A 289 19.32 -1.77 8.63
N ASP A 290 18.67 -2.82 9.11
CA ASP A 290 19.28 -3.80 10.00
C ASP A 290 20.06 -4.81 9.16
N LYS A 291 21.40 -4.77 9.24
CA LYS A 291 22.29 -5.61 8.43
C LYS A 291 22.25 -7.08 8.81
N ASN A 292 21.94 -7.40 10.07
CA ASN A 292 21.87 -8.77 10.54
C ASN A 292 20.57 -9.44 10.08
N LYS A 293 19.48 -8.67 10.01
CA LYS A 293 18.19 -9.11 9.45
C LYS A 293 18.07 -8.91 7.94
N GLN A 294 19.03 -8.19 7.34
CA GLN A 294 19.02 -7.74 5.94
C GLN A 294 17.70 -7.05 5.55
N LYS A 295 17.19 -6.18 6.42
CA LYS A 295 15.83 -5.64 6.31
C LYS A 295 15.73 -4.19 6.77
N TRP A 296 14.91 -3.41 6.07
CA TRP A 296 14.50 -2.09 6.50
C TRP A 296 13.44 -2.17 7.60
N LEU A 297 13.69 -1.49 8.72
CA LEU A 297 12.82 -1.44 9.89
C LEU A 297 12.45 0.02 10.20
N LEU A 298 11.21 0.24 10.61
CA LEU A 298 10.75 1.56 11.02
C LEU A 298 11.35 1.90 12.39
N LEU A 299 12.13 2.97 12.46
CA LEU A 299 12.71 3.53 13.69
C LEU A 299 11.71 4.40 14.45
N GLY A 300 10.90 5.17 13.73
CA GLY A 300 10.07 6.20 14.33
C GLY A 300 9.37 7.06 13.30
N VAL A 301 8.82 8.20 13.74
CA VAL A 301 8.12 9.15 12.87
C VAL A 301 8.64 10.56 13.04
N THR A 302 8.50 11.38 12.01
CA THR A 302 8.81 12.81 12.04
C THR A 302 7.91 13.51 13.05
N SER A 303 8.48 14.08 14.11
CA SER A 303 7.75 14.84 15.12
C SER A 303 7.81 16.34 14.86
N LYS A 304 8.95 16.85 14.38
CA LYS A 304 9.17 18.30 14.22
C LYS A 304 10.16 18.61 13.11
N ALA A 305 9.85 19.64 12.33
CA ALA A 305 10.82 20.29 11.44
C ALA A 305 11.60 21.37 12.20
N ASP A 306 12.90 21.45 11.97
CA ASP A 306 13.85 22.39 12.58
C ASP A 306 13.86 22.35 14.12
N LEU A 307 14.09 21.15 14.68
CA LEU A 307 14.02 20.90 16.12
C LEU A 307 15.00 21.76 16.93
N VAL A 308 16.26 21.85 16.48
CA VAL A 308 17.35 22.59 17.15
C VAL A 308 17.97 23.66 16.24
N GLY A 309 17.27 24.07 15.18
CA GLY A 309 17.81 24.97 14.18
C GLY A 309 18.66 24.26 13.12
N GLN A 310 19.10 25.05 12.13
CA GLN A 310 20.00 24.66 11.04
C GLN A 310 19.44 23.57 10.09
N GLY A 311 18.11 23.44 10.01
CA GLY A 311 17.49 22.42 9.19
C GLY A 311 17.63 21.02 9.79
N SER A 312 17.53 20.92 11.11
CA SER A 312 17.44 19.63 11.80
C SER A 312 16.03 19.06 11.70
N SER A 313 15.87 17.75 11.87
CA SER A 313 14.57 17.11 12.06
C SER A 313 14.52 16.37 13.40
N GLY A 314 13.35 16.38 14.02
CA GLY A 314 13.07 15.62 15.23
C GLY A 314 12.38 14.30 14.86
N ILE A 315 12.96 13.20 15.32
CA ILE A 315 12.37 11.87 15.20
C ILE A 315 11.84 11.45 16.58
N ALA A 316 10.55 11.13 16.65
CA ALA A 316 9.98 10.39 17.77
C ALA A 316 10.25 8.90 17.54
N VAL A 317 11.04 8.27 18.41
CA VAL A 317 11.41 6.85 18.28
C VAL A 317 10.24 5.97 18.71
N ALA A 318 9.88 4.99 17.87
CA ALA A 318 8.76 4.08 18.12
C ALA A 318 9.16 2.90 18.99
N THR A 319 8.23 2.46 19.84
CA THR A 319 8.42 1.30 20.69
C THR A 319 7.50 0.17 20.23
N LYS A 320 8.08 -0.98 19.88
CA LYS A 320 7.33 -2.15 19.42
C LYS A 320 6.35 -2.68 20.48
N ALA A 321 6.73 -2.62 21.76
CA ALA A 321 5.87 -3.03 22.87
C ALA A 321 4.56 -2.22 22.93
N ASP A 322 4.62 -0.90 22.65
CA ASP A 322 3.43 -0.03 22.61
C ASP A 322 2.49 -0.41 21.47
N PHE A 323 3.05 -0.71 20.30
CA PHE A 323 2.27 -1.17 19.15
C PHE A 323 1.58 -2.51 19.44
N GLU A 324 2.32 -3.50 19.94
CA GLU A 324 1.76 -4.82 20.25
C GLU A 324 0.68 -4.75 21.34
N ALA A 325 0.84 -3.85 22.33
CA ALA A 325 -0.20 -3.58 23.33
C ALA A 325 -1.47 -3.01 22.68
N PHE A 326 -1.34 -1.99 21.81
CA PHE A 326 -2.48 -1.42 21.09
C PHE A 326 -3.16 -2.43 20.17
N LYS A 327 -2.38 -3.22 19.43
CA LYS A 327 -2.86 -4.29 18.56
C LYS A 327 -3.67 -5.32 19.36
N LYS A 328 -3.13 -5.82 20.46
CA LYS A 328 -3.79 -6.80 21.34
C LYS A 328 -5.10 -6.28 21.92
N GLN A 329 -5.20 -4.99 22.26
CA GLN A 329 -6.45 -4.38 22.73
C GLN A 329 -7.56 -4.42 21.66
N ASN A 330 -7.18 -4.41 20.38
CA ASN A 330 -8.07 -4.46 19.23
C ASN A 330 -8.34 -5.89 18.71
N GLU A 331 -7.92 -6.92 19.45
CA GLU A 331 -8.10 -8.32 19.08
C GLU A 331 -9.00 -9.07 20.08
N GLN A 332 -9.74 -10.04 19.56
CA GLN A 332 -10.47 -11.04 20.33
C GLN A 332 -10.00 -12.43 19.89
N ASN A 333 -9.34 -13.16 20.79
CA ASN A 333 -8.89 -14.52 20.50
C ASN A 333 -10.03 -15.53 20.63
N ILE A 334 -10.12 -16.42 19.65
CA ILE A 334 -11.10 -17.51 19.57
C ILE A 334 -10.33 -18.78 19.20
N ASP A 335 -10.24 -19.72 20.15
CA ASP A 335 -9.62 -21.02 19.95
C ASP A 335 -10.69 -22.02 19.49
N LEU A 336 -10.62 -22.41 18.21
CA LEU A 336 -11.58 -23.32 17.62
C LEU A 336 -11.28 -24.79 17.94
N ARG A 337 -10.08 -25.10 18.45
CA ARG A 337 -9.63 -26.43 18.88
C ARG A 337 -9.81 -27.53 17.82
N ASN A 338 -9.74 -27.17 16.54
CA ASN A 338 -10.01 -28.07 15.44
C ASN A 338 -11.40 -28.75 15.52
N THR A 339 -12.40 -28.02 16.02
CA THR A 339 -13.79 -28.49 16.13
C THR A 339 -14.75 -27.68 15.27
N ASN A 340 -16.03 -28.07 15.25
CA ASN A 340 -17.07 -27.37 14.53
C ASN A 340 -17.73 -26.34 15.42
N TRP A 341 -17.90 -25.14 14.89
CA TRP A 341 -18.55 -24.00 15.53
C TRP A 341 -19.68 -23.48 14.65
N THR A 342 -20.65 -22.81 15.25
CA THR A 342 -21.68 -22.05 14.55
C THR A 342 -21.58 -20.57 14.90
N PHE A 343 -21.98 -19.70 13.97
CA PHE A 343 -22.14 -18.26 14.20
C PHE A 343 -23.59 -17.84 13.94
N ASP A 344 -24.23 -17.22 14.94
CA ASP A 344 -25.68 -16.91 14.95
C ASP A 344 -26.03 -15.41 14.98
N ASN A 345 -25.13 -14.55 14.48
CA ASN A 345 -25.09 -13.07 14.57
C ASN A 345 -24.44 -12.55 15.85
N SER A 346 -24.76 -13.17 16.99
CA SER A 346 -24.37 -12.65 18.30
C SER A 346 -22.99 -13.13 18.73
N GLY A 347 -22.61 -14.34 18.33
CA GLY A 347 -21.38 -14.97 18.77
C GLY A 347 -21.15 -16.32 18.13
N PHE A 348 -20.16 -17.02 18.68
CA PHE A 348 -19.69 -18.31 18.22
C PHE A 348 -20.04 -19.37 19.27
N SER A 349 -20.73 -20.43 18.84
CA SER A 349 -21.06 -21.58 19.67
C SER A 349 -20.21 -22.77 19.25
N GLY A 350 -19.42 -23.30 20.17
CA GLY A 350 -18.58 -24.48 19.96
C GLY A 350 -19.19 -25.74 20.57
N ASN A 351 -18.54 -26.87 20.34
CA ASN A 351 -18.92 -28.12 20.99
C ASN A 351 -18.87 -28.02 22.53
N SER A 352 -19.69 -28.83 23.21
CA SER A 352 -19.79 -28.90 24.67
C SER A 352 -20.31 -27.63 25.37
N GLY A 353 -21.08 -26.78 24.67
CA GLY A 353 -21.75 -25.62 25.25
C GLY A 353 -20.87 -24.38 25.43
N SER A 354 -19.68 -24.34 24.81
CA SER A 354 -18.85 -23.13 24.79
C SER A 354 -19.50 -22.04 23.94
N TRP A 355 -19.64 -20.83 24.48
CA TRP A 355 -20.14 -19.67 23.75
C TRP A 355 -19.22 -18.47 23.92
N ILE A 356 -18.95 -17.77 22.83
CA ILE A 356 -18.11 -16.56 22.79
C ILE A 356 -18.85 -15.48 22.00
N GLY A 357 -19.26 -14.40 22.69
CA GLY A 357 -19.90 -13.25 22.04
C GLY A 357 -18.96 -12.51 21.09
N LYS A 358 -19.48 -12.07 19.94
CA LYS A 358 -18.73 -11.30 18.92
C LYS A 358 -18.45 -9.87 19.41
N GLN A 359 -17.18 -9.48 19.45
CA GLN A 359 -16.78 -8.08 19.63
C GLN A 359 -16.59 -7.42 18.25
N GLY A 360 -17.63 -6.74 17.77
CA GLY A 360 -17.66 -6.19 16.40
C GLY A 360 -16.58 -5.15 16.10
N ASN A 361 -16.06 -4.47 17.13
CA ASN A 361 -15.02 -3.46 17.02
C ASN A 361 -13.59 -4.02 17.09
N LYS A 362 -13.43 -5.34 17.03
CA LYS A 362 -12.13 -6.03 17.10
C LYS A 362 -11.90 -6.96 15.94
N ASP A 363 -10.63 -7.22 15.66
CA ASP A 363 -10.27 -8.36 14.83
C ASP A 363 -10.53 -9.67 15.60
N LEU A 364 -11.25 -10.59 14.98
CA LEU A 364 -11.49 -11.92 15.55
C LEU A 364 -10.35 -12.84 15.12
N VAL A 365 -9.54 -13.27 16.08
CA VAL A 365 -8.32 -14.03 15.87
C VAL A 365 -8.58 -15.50 16.15
N PHE A 366 -8.70 -16.29 15.09
CA PHE A 366 -8.94 -17.72 15.16
C PHE A 366 -7.63 -18.50 15.25
N SER A 367 -7.62 -19.52 16.12
CA SER A 367 -6.47 -20.42 16.34
C SER A 367 -6.88 -21.89 16.31
N ASN A 368 -5.89 -22.76 16.06
CA ASN A 368 -5.98 -24.23 16.08
C ASN A 368 -6.91 -24.88 15.04
N GLY A 369 -7.27 -24.17 13.96
CA GLY A 369 -8.08 -24.73 12.86
C GLY A 369 -9.49 -25.15 13.28
N GLY A 370 -10.28 -25.68 12.34
CA GLY A 370 -11.66 -26.12 12.58
C GLY A 370 -12.64 -25.54 11.57
N SER A 371 -13.93 -25.60 11.88
CA SER A 371 -14.98 -25.06 11.00
C SER A 371 -15.90 -24.10 11.70
N ILE A 372 -16.43 -23.12 10.95
CA ILE A 372 -17.45 -22.18 11.37
C ILE A 372 -18.58 -22.23 10.35
N GLU A 373 -19.74 -22.72 10.76
CA GLU A 373 -20.98 -22.63 10.00
C GLU A 373 -21.70 -21.31 10.35
N VAL A 374 -21.85 -20.46 9.35
CA VAL A 374 -22.44 -19.14 9.45
C VAL A 374 -23.94 -19.24 9.19
N GLN A 375 -24.73 -18.79 10.17
CA GLN A 375 -26.21 -18.85 10.16
C GLN A 375 -26.83 -17.44 10.04
N SER A 376 -26.01 -16.41 9.89
CA SER A 376 -26.43 -15.03 9.61
C SER A 376 -25.30 -14.24 8.96
N ASP A 377 -25.61 -13.10 8.33
CA ASP A 377 -24.60 -12.17 7.83
C ASP A 377 -23.60 -11.75 8.93
N ILE A 378 -22.30 -11.71 8.59
CA ILE A 378 -21.24 -11.30 9.50
C ILE A 378 -20.95 -9.81 9.26
N ARG A 379 -21.31 -8.99 10.26
CA ARG A 379 -21.14 -7.53 10.23
C ARG A 379 -20.11 -7.09 11.26
N LEU A 380 -18.98 -6.59 10.76
CA LEU A 380 -17.85 -6.06 11.52
C LEU A 380 -17.46 -4.62 11.14
N LEU A 381 -18.15 -4.01 10.17
CA LEU A 381 -18.02 -2.60 9.78
C LEU A 381 -19.29 -1.76 9.97
N ASP A 382 -20.20 -2.22 10.83
CA ASP A 382 -21.44 -1.49 11.14
C ASP A 382 -21.28 -0.58 12.35
N SER A 383 -22.03 0.52 12.38
CA SER A 383 -22.13 1.46 13.51
C SER A 383 -20.78 2.02 14.01
N GLY A 384 -19.83 2.24 13.11
CA GLY A 384 -18.50 2.78 13.44
C GLY A 384 -17.52 1.73 14.00
N TYR A 385 -17.92 0.46 14.05
CA TYR A 385 -17.02 -0.63 14.40
C TYR A 385 -16.03 -0.93 13.28
N VAL A 386 -14.87 -1.43 13.69
CA VAL A 386 -13.80 -1.88 12.80
C VAL A 386 -13.37 -3.26 13.26
N GLY A 387 -13.69 -4.30 12.50
CA GLY A 387 -13.29 -5.66 12.78
C GLY A 387 -13.05 -6.45 11.51
N GLY A 388 -12.07 -7.36 11.51
CA GLY A 388 -11.83 -8.33 10.44
C GLY A 388 -11.53 -9.70 11.04
N PHE A 389 -11.16 -10.65 10.18
CA PHE A 389 -10.79 -12.00 10.60
C PHE A 389 -9.31 -12.23 10.43
N VAL A 390 -8.71 -12.89 11.42
CA VAL A 390 -7.31 -13.24 11.45
C VAL A 390 -7.22 -14.73 11.72
N PHE A 391 -6.48 -15.47 10.90
CA PHE A 391 -6.36 -16.92 11.01
C PHE A 391 -4.92 -17.31 11.30
N LYS A 392 -4.69 -17.90 12.47
CA LYS A 392 -3.37 -18.25 12.97
C LYS A 392 -2.97 -19.67 12.63
N ALA A 393 -1.69 -19.86 12.33
CA ALA A 393 -1.10 -21.17 12.20
C ALA A 393 -1.03 -21.85 13.57
N ASP A 394 -1.35 -23.15 13.62
CA ASP A 394 -0.94 -24.00 14.72
C ASP A 394 0.60 -24.15 14.72
N LYS A 395 1.18 -24.42 15.88
CA LYS A 395 2.61 -24.58 16.13
C LYS A 395 3.27 -25.60 15.18
N ASN A 396 2.53 -26.62 14.75
CA ASN A 396 3.04 -27.69 13.88
C ASN A 396 2.68 -27.50 12.40
N ALA A 397 2.10 -26.35 12.03
CA ALA A 397 1.71 -26.07 10.66
C ALA A 397 2.94 -25.95 9.75
N SER A 398 2.81 -26.48 8.54
CA SER A 398 3.83 -26.39 7.50
C SER A 398 3.18 -26.23 6.13
N ALA A 399 3.99 -25.95 5.11
CA ALA A 399 3.48 -25.79 3.74
C ALA A 399 2.75 -27.04 3.22
N SER A 400 3.18 -28.25 3.63
CA SER A 400 2.56 -29.52 3.24
C SER A 400 1.42 -29.97 4.16
N ASN A 401 1.35 -29.44 5.39
CA ASN A 401 0.29 -29.71 6.35
C ASN A 401 -0.17 -28.38 7.00
N PRO A 402 -0.94 -27.55 6.26
CA PRO A 402 -1.36 -26.26 6.77
C PRO A 402 -2.47 -26.40 7.81
N THR A 403 -2.54 -25.46 8.75
CA THR A 403 -3.73 -25.31 9.60
C THR A 403 -4.91 -24.92 8.73
N THR A 404 -6.00 -25.68 8.79
CA THR A 404 -7.16 -25.46 7.92
C THR A 404 -8.34 -24.90 8.71
N TYR A 405 -8.92 -23.82 8.18
CA TYR A 405 -10.18 -23.25 8.64
C TYR A 405 -11.22 -23.40 7.54
N LYS A 406 -12.43 -23.86 7.87
CA LYS A 406 -13.53 -23.99 6.92
C LYS A 406 -14.69 -23.10 7.32
N ILE A 407 -14.99 -22.10 6.51
CA ILE A 407 -16.09 -21.16 6.74
C ILE A 407 -17.22 -21.48 5.75
N THR A 408 -18.35 -21.97 6.25
CA THR A 408 -19.50 -22.35 5.43
C THR A 408 -20.72 -21.50 5.75
N SER A 409 -21.68 -21.44 4.83
CA SER A 409 -22.97 -20.77 5.05
C SER A 409 -24.09 -21.81 5.10
N ASN A 410 -25.02 -21.66 6.03
CA ASN A 410 -26.22 -22.48 6.15
C ASN A 410 -27.48 -21.59 6.13
N GLY A 411 -27.72 -20.92 5.00
CA GLY A 411 -28.88 -20.03 4.86
C GLY A 411 -30.14 -20.74 4.39
N THR A 412 -31.28 -20.26 4.87
CA THR A 412 -32.61 -20.75 4.48
C THR A 412 -32.79 -20.68 2.96
N SER A 413 -33.37 -21.72 2.37
CA SER A 413 -33.65 -21.82 0.92
C SER A 413 -32.41 -21.68 0.02
N GLY A 414 -31.22 -22.04 0.51
CA GLY A 414 -29.99 -22.02 -0.27
C GLY A 414 -29.38 -20.62 -0.44
N LYS A 415 -29.82 -19.63 0.36
CA LYS A 415 -29.16 -18.32 0.44
C LYS A 415 -27.77 -18.47 1.05
N ILE A 416 -26.79 -17.76 0.50
CA ILE A 416 -25.44 -17.64 1.08
C ILE A 416 -25.36 -16.34 1.89
N TYR A 417 -24.94 -16.43 3.15
CA TYR A 417 -24.71 -15.27 4.01
C TYR A 417 -23.45 -14.52 3.61
N GLY A 418 -23.47 -13.21 3.87
CA GLY A 418 -22.42 -12.29 3.51
C GLY A 418 -21.44 -11.99 4.63
N PHE A 419 -20.26 -11.48 4.25
CA PHE A 419 -19.30 -10.87 5.16
C PHE A 419 -19.08 -9.40 4.82
N ASP A 420 -19.12 -8.52 5.82
CA ASP A 420 -18.64 -7.14 5.75
C ASP A 420 -17.71 -6.86 6.93
N GLY A 421 -16.42 -6.71 6.63
CA GLY A 421 -15.34 -6.58 7.61
C GLY A 421 -14.13 -5.86 7.03
N ALA A 422 -13.17 -5.56 7.90
CA ALA A 422 -11.91 -4.90 7.56
C ALA A 422 -11.09 -5.72 6.55
N GLY A 423 -11.15 -7.04 6.64
CA GLY A 423 -10.49 -7.95 5.72
C GLY A 423 -10.21 -9.30 6.37
N LEU A 424 -9.41 -10.10 5.66
CA LEU A 424 -8.89 -11.39 6.09
C LEU A 424 -7.36 -11.32 6.14
N ASP A 425 -6.78 -11.62 7.29
CA ASP A 425 -5.36 -11.81 7.50
C ASP A 425 -5.11 -13.30 7.75
N ILE A 426 -4.34 -13.94 6.88
CA ILE A 426 -4.14 -15.38 6.91
C ILE A 426 -2.64 -15.64 7.05
N ASP A 427 -2.23 -16.19 8.19
CA ASP A 427 -0.83 -16.47 8.48
C ASP A 427 -0.23 -17.44 7.46
N GLU A 428 1.11 -17.44 7.37
CA GLU A 428 1.86 -18.46 6.64
C GLU A 428 1.47 -19.88 7.14
N ASN A 429 1.42 -20.86 6.23
CA ASN A 429 1.00 -22.24 6.53
C ASN A 429 -0.45 -22.36 7.04
N VAL A 430 -1.32 -21.40 6.74
CA VAL A 430 -2.77 -21.51 6.96
C VAL A 430 -3.52 -21.58 5.62
N LYS A 431 -4.57 -22.39 5.59
CA LYS A 431 -5.54 -22.45 4.50
C LYS A 431 -6.94 -22.14 5.04
N VAL A 432 -7.64 -21.19 4.42
CA VAL A 432 -9.03 -20.88 4.74
C VAL A 432 -9.90 -21.23 3.54
N GLU A 433 -10.81 -22.18 3.71
CA GLU A 433 -11.87 -22.45 2.74
C GLU A 433 -13.04 -21.50 2.99
N TRP A 434 -13.37 -20.68 2.01
CA TRP A 434 -14.31 -19.57 2.15
C TRP A 434 -15.58 -19.81 1.34
N GLY A 435 -16.68 -20.08 2.05
CA GLY A 435 -17.99 -20.37 1.49
C GLY A 435 -19.00 -19.21 1.59
N LEU A 436 -18.56 -17.99 1.90
CA LEU A 436 -19.44 -16.82 2.07
C LEU A 436 -19.47 -15.92 0.83
N GLY A 437 -20.55 -15.15 0.70
CA GLY A 437 -20.70 -14.09 -0.28
C GLY A 437 -20.52 -12.71 0.34
N PHE A 438 -21.16 -11.72 -0.28
CA PHE A 438 -21.25 -10.36 0.24
C PHE A 438 -22.60 -10.10 0.90
N ILE A 439 -22.69 -9.04 1.70
CA ILE A 439 -23.96 -8.58 2.26
C ILE A 439 -24.68 -7.73 1.21
N SER A 440 -25.99 -7.92 1.07
CA SER A 440 -26.80 -7.10 0.15
C SER A 440 -26.65 -5.60 0.48
N GLY A 441 -26.32 -4.79 -0.53
CA GLY A 441 -26.03 -3.37 -0.38
C GLY A 441 -24.61 -3.02 0.12
N LYS A 442 -23.78 -4.02 0.45
CA LYS A 442 -22.36 -3.88 0.83
C LYS A 442 -21.46 -4.65 -0.14
N ASN A 443 -21.54 -4.28 -1.40
CA ASN A 443 -20.91 -5.02 -2.50
C ASN A 443 -20.26 -4.11 -3.56
N GLY A 444 -19.96 -2.86 -3.18
CA GLY A 444 -19.23 -1.91 -3.99
C GLY A 444 -17.71 -2.04 -3.84
N VAL A 445 -16.96 -1.25 -4.60
CA VAL A 445 -15.47 -1.24 -4.57
C VAL A 445 -14.89 -0.86 -3.20
N ASN A 446 -15.65 -0.11 -2.40
CA ASN A 446 -15.27 0.30 -1.04
C ASN A 446 -15.63 -0.77 0.01
N ASP A 447 -16.49 -1.72 -0.33
CA ASP A 447 -16.88 -2.85 0.52
C ASP A 447 -16.05 -4.11 0.21
N ALA A 448 -15.07 -4.00 -0.69
CA ALA A 448 -14.27 -5.13 -1.15
C ALA A 448 -13.74 -5.98 0.00
N LEU A 449 -13.64 -7.29 -0.24
CA LEU A 449 -12.94 -8.21 0.63
C LEU A 449 -11.43 -7.94 0.47
N HIS A 450 -10.75 -7.57 1.54
CA HIS A 450 -9.31 -7.34 1.51
C HIS A 450 -8.61 -8.59 2.07
N LYS A 451 -7.62 -9.09 1.35
CA LYS A 451 -6.82 -10.26 1.74
C LYS A 451 -5.35 -9.89 1.86
N VAL A 452 -4.79 -10.10 3.06
CA VAL A 452 -3.37 -9.96 3.41
C VAL A 452 -2.86 -11.22 4.12
N GLY A 453 -1.58 -11.25 4.48
CA GLY A 453 -0.91 -12.40 5.08
C GLY A 453 -0.54 -13.48 4.05
N LYS A 454 0.52 -14.23 4.32
CA LYS A 454 1.15 -15.17 3.38
C LYS A 454 0.33 -16.44 3.11
N GLY A 455 -0.69 -16.72 3.91
CA GLY A 455 -1.50 -17.93 3.80
C GLY A 455 -2.44 -17.95 2.60
N THR A 456 -3.19 -19.05 2.49
CA THR A 456 -4.05 -19.36 1.35
C THR A 456 -5.52 -19.12 1.68
N LEU A 457 -6.20 -18.36 0.82
CA LEU A 457 -7.67 -18.24 0.80
C LEU A 457 -8.21 -19.05 -0.39
N GLU A 458 -8.94 -20.13 -0.14
CA GLU A 458 -9.61 -20.90 -1.19
C GLU A 458 -11.10 -20.54 -1.26
N ILE A 459 -11.52 -19.95 -2.37
CA ILE A 459 -12.90 -19.55 -2.60
C ILE A 459 -13.72 -20.77 -3.04
N LYS A 460 -14.65 -21.19 -2.17
CA LYS A 460 -15.62 -22.29 -2.36
C LYS A 460 -17.07 -21.81 -2.31
N THR A 461 -17.30 -20.51 -2.41
CA THR A 461 -18.62 -19.89 -2.35
C THR A 461 -19.56 -20.52 -3.40
N GLY A 462 -20.74 -20.94 -2.93
CA GLY A 462 -21.75 -21.61 -3.76
C GLY A 462 -22.59 -20.64 -4.61
N ALA A 463 -23.55 -21.21 -5.35
CA ALA A 463 -24.52 -20.45 -6.13
C ALA A 463 -25.35 -19.50 -5.24
N ASN A 464 -25.91 -18.45 -5.84
CA ASN A 464 -26.79 -17.46 -5.18
C ASN A 464 -26.12 -16.57 -4.13
N ALA A 465 -24.79 -16.56 -4.06
CA ALA A 465 -24.07 -15.57 -3.29
C ALA A 465 -24.16 -14.19 -3.95
N GLU A 466 -24.36 -13.16 -3.13
CA GLU A 466 -24.19 -11.78 -3.57
C GLU A 466 -22.73 -11.57 -4.00
N GLN A 467 -22.54 -10.98 -5.18
CA GLN A 467 -21.22 -10.75 -5.76
C GLN A 467 -20.63 -9.40 -5.30
N GLY A 468 -19.32 -9.34 -5.10
CA GLY A 468 -18.62 -8.12 -4.67
C GLY A 468 -17.25 -7.96 -5.33
N TYR A 469 -16.30 -7.35 -4.62
CA TYR A 469 -14.95 -7.10 -5.13
C TYR A 469 -13.90 -7.71 -4.20
N LEU A 470 -12.76 -8.10 -4.76
CA LEU A 470 -11.62 -8.64 -4.01
C LEU A 470 -10.40 -7.75 -4.22
N ARG A 471 -9.70 -7.41 -3.14
CA ARG A 471 -8.36 -6.82 -3.17
C ARG A 471 -7.38 -7.76 -2.49
N VAL A 472 -6.30 -8.12 -3.18
CA VAL A 472 -5.29 -9.06 -2.66
C VAL A 472 -3.94 -8.39 -2.64
N GLY A 473 -3.33 -8.38 -1.46
CA GLY A 473 -2.03 -7.77 -1.22
C GLY A 473 -0.91 -8.75 -0.89
N ASP A 474 -1.24 -9.96 -0.45
CA ASP A 474 -0.24 -10.96 -0.05
C ASP A 474 -0.82 -12.39 -0.04
N GLY A 475 0.09 -13.35 -0.12
CA GLY A 475 -0.20 -14.77 -0.06
C GLY A 475 -0.91 -15.29 -1.30
N LYS A 476 -1.73 -16.33 -1.12
CA LYS A 476 -2.40 -17.02 -2.21
C LYS A 476 -3.92 -16.93 -2.12
N VAL A 477 -4.57 -16.73 -3.27
CA VAL A 477 -6.02 -16.93 -3.42
C VAL A 477 -6.25 -18.00 -4.47
N ILE A 478 -7.04 -19.03 -4.15
CA ILE A 478 -7.41 -20.10 -5.08
C ILE A 478 -8.89 -19.93 -5.43
N PHE A 479 -9.20 -19.86 -6.72
CA PHE A 479 -10.58 -19.87 -7.21
C PHE A 479 -11.03 -21.30 -7.50
N ASN A 480 -11.81 -21.87 -6.57
CA ASN A 480 -12.33 -23.22 -6.64
C ASN A 480 -13.87 -23.22 -6.54
N THR A 481 -14.51 -22.49 -7.46
CA THR A 481 -15.97 -22.42 -7.58
C THR A 481 -16.36 -22.33 -9.05
N GLU A 482 -17.56 -22.82 -9.36
CA GLU A 482 -18.17 -22.76 -10.70
C GLU A 482 -19.10 -21.56 -10.85
N HIS A 483 -19.12 -20.66 -9.87
CA HIS A 483 -19.99 -19.49 -9.82
C HIS A 483 -19.19 -18.21 -9.75
N GLN A 484 -19.75 -17.14 -10.33
CA GLN A 484 -19.19 -15.81 -10.14
C GLN A 484 -19.43 -15.31 -8.73
N VAL A 485 -18.34 -14.91 -8.06
CA VAL A 485 -18.32 -14.36 -6.71
C VAL A 485 -17.85 -12.90 -6.73
N PHE A 486 -16.96 -12.57 -7.66
CA PHE A 486 -16.36 -11.25 -7.78
C PHE A 486 -16.74 -10.60 -9.11
N LYS A 487 -17.17 -9.34 -9.02
CA LYS A 487 -17.32 -8.39 -10.13
C LYS A 487 -15.95 -7.88 -10.61
N GLY A 488 -14.96 -7.88 -9.73
CA GLY A 488 -13.60 -7.49 -10.05
C GLY A 488 -12.58 -7.90 -8.97
N VAL A 489 -11.37 -8.25 -9.41
CA VAL A 489 -10.25 -8.64 -8.56
C VAL A 489 -9.08 -7.69 -8.79
N TYR A 490 -8.58 -7.08 -7.73
CA TYR A 490 -7.44 -6.16 -7.75
C TYR A 490 -6.24 -6.81 -7.05
N LEU A 491 -5.15 -7.00 -7.79
CA LEU A 491 -3.86 -7.50 -7.30
C LEU A 491 -2.89 -6.33 -7.18
N THR A 492 -2.15 -6.25 -6.08
CA THR A 492 -1.17 -5.18 -5.85
C THR A 492 0.00 -5.70 -5.02
N SER A 493 1.08 -4.90 -4.94
CA SER A 493 2.34 -5.15 -4.21
C SER A 493 3.27 -6.20 -4.83
N GLY A 494 2.79 -7.04 -5.73
CA GLY A 494 3.59 -8.11 -6.36
C GLY A 494 3.75 -9.38 -5.50
N ARG A 495 3.29 -9.35 -4.24
CA ARG A 495 3.45 -10.49 -3.30
C ARG A 495 2.34 -11.55 -3.41
N ALA A 496 1.22 -11.20 -4.05
CA ALA A 496 0.06 -12.06 -4.14
C ALA A 496 0.07 -12.95 -5.39
N THR A 497 -0.43 -14.18 -5.24
CA THR A 497 -0.76 -15.07 -6.35
C THR A 497 -2.24 -15.43 -6.33
N LEU A 498 -2.92 -15.17 -7.44
CA LEU A 498 -4.25 -15.68 -7.75
C LEU A 498 -4.12 -16.94 -8.60
N GLU A 499 -4.62 -18.06 -8.11
CA GLU A 499 -4.52 -19.38 -8.74
C GLU A 499 -5.91 -19.87 -9.16
N LEU A 500 -6.04 -20.30 -10.41
CA LEU A 500 -7.27 -20.93 -10.90
C LEU A 500 -7.29 -22.41 -10.55
N THR A 501 -8.48 -22.98 -10.36
CA THR A 501 -8.62 -24.44 -10.37
C THR A 501 -8.83 -24.91 -11.79
N LYS A 502 -8.25 -26.07 -12.17
CA LYS A 502 -8.43 -26.63 -13.51
C LYS A 502 -9.91 -26.81 -13.85
N GLY A 503 -10.33 -26.33 -15.01
CA GLY A 503 -11.73 -26.33 -15.44
C GLY A 503 -12.59 -25.28 -14.72
N LYS A 504 -11.99 -24.29 -14.05
CA LYS A 504 -12.71 -23.23 -13.33
C LYS A 504 -12.06 -21.87 -13.49
N ALA A 505 -12.84 -20.90 -13.98
CA ALA A 505 -12.49 -19.48 -14.05
C ALA A 505 -13.67 -18.55 -13.73
N GLN A 506 -14.81 -19.11 -13.32
CA GLN A 506 -16.08 -18.39 -13.17
C GLN A 506 -16.06 -17.40 -12.01
N ALA A 507 -15.20 -17.60 -10.99
CA ALA A 507 -15.15 -16.77 -9.79
C ALA A 507 -15.05 -15.27 -10.06
N PHE A 508 -14.34 -14.85 -11.12
CA PHE A 508 -14.20 -13.45 -11.55
C PHE A 508 -15.05 -13.09 -12.78
N GLY A 509 -16.02 -13.94 -13.14
CA GLY A 509 -17.01 -13.68 -14.19
C GLY A 509 -16.69 -14.26 -15.57
N ALA A 510 -15.65 -15.08 -15.71
CA ALA A 510 -15.39 -15.75 -16.98
C ALA A 510 -16.44 -16.85 -17.24
N VAL A 511 -16.84 -17.00 -18.51
CA VAL A 511 -17.84 -17.98 -18.94
C VAL A 511 -17.14 -19.09 -19.73
N GLU A 512 -17.47 -20.34 -19.46
CA GLU A 512 -16.93 -21.49 -20.20
C GLU A 512 -17.33 -21.40 -21.67
N VAL A 513 -16.34 -21.51 -22.56
CA VAL A 513 -16.55 -21.61 -24.01
C VAL A 513 -16.63 -23.08 -24.36
N LYS A 514 -17.84 -23.57 -24.60
CA LYS A 514 -18.07 -24.96 -25.01
C LYS A 514 -17.56 -25.17 -26.43
N PRO A 515 -16.88 -26.30 -26.69
CA PRO A 515 -15.95 -26.40 -27.80
C PRO A 515 -16.63 -26.25 -29.18
N PRO A 516 -16.03 -25.49 -30.13
CA PRO A 516 -16.16 -25.82 -31.55
C PRO A 516 -15.47 -27.16 -31.84
N LEU A 517 -15.84 -27.83 -32.93
CA LEU A 517 -15.48 -29.23 -33.24
C LEU A 517 -13.97 -29.56 -33.35
N ASP A 518 -13.06 -28.58 -33.36
CA ASP A 518 -11.61 -28.78 -33.50
C ASP A 518 -10.85 -28.27 -32.26
N ASN A 519 -10.46 -29.20 -31.37
CA ASN A 519 -10.24 -28.92 -29.95
C ASN A 519 -8.76 -28.71 -29.57
N VAL A 520 -8.14 -27.62 -30.04
CA VAL A 520 -6.76 -27.25 -29.68
C VAL A 520 -6.66 -26.58 -28.30
N ILE A 521 -7.69 -25.81 -27.90
CA ILE A 521 -7.70 -25.05 -26.65
C ILE A 521 -8.56 -25.78 -25.60
N THR A 522 -7.91 -26.34 -24.58
CA THR A 522 -8.60 -27.02 -23.47
C THR A 522 -8.96 -26.06 -22.34
N ASN A 523 -10.04 -26.36 -21.60
CA ASN A 523 -10.53 -25.57 -20.44
C ASN A 523 -10.64 -24.08 -20.79
N HIS A 524 -11.33 -23.77 -21.88
CA HIS A 524 -11.42 -22.43 -22.44
C HIS A 524 -12.53 -21.62 -21.78
N PHE A 525 -12.19 -20.42 -21.31
CA PHE A 525 -13.13 -19.44 -20.78
C PHE A 525 -12.98 -18.09 -21.49
N GLU A 526 -14.09 -17.37 -21.61
CA GLU A 526 -14.16 -15.99 -22.08
C GLU A 526 -14.47 -15.07 -20.88
N LEU A 527 -13.56 -14.13 -20.61
CA LEU A 527 -13.83 -13.02 -19.71
C LEU A 527 -14.28 -11.82 -20.54
N LYS A 528 -15.59 -11.56 -20.54
CA LYS A 528 -16.16 -10.41 -21.26
C LYS A 528 -15.70 -9.10 -20.62
N GLN A 529 -15.29 -8.17 -21.47
CA GLN A 529 -14.77 -6.86 -21.06
C GLN A 529 -15.48 -5.74 -21.85
N ASP A 530 -16.81 -5.75 -21.80
CA ASP A 530 -17.68 -4.84 -22.57
C ASP A 530 -17.57 -3.36 -22.11
N SER A 531 -16.90 -3.09 -20.99
CA SER A 531 -16.61 -1.74 -20.51
C SER A 531 -15.30 -1.69 -19.71
N VAL A 532 -14.59 -0.56 -19.77
CA VAL A 532 -13.37 -0.33 -18.96
C VAL A 532 -13.63 -0.37 -17.44
N ASN A 533 -14.88 -0.23 -17.02
CA ASN A 533 -15.26 -0.34 -15.61
C ASN A 533 -15.47 -1.81 -15.17
N ASN A 534 -15.50 -2.75 -16.12
CA ASN A 534 -15.80 -4.16 -15.92
C ASN A 534 -14.78 -5.05 -16.67
N LEU A 535 -13.50 -4.93 -16.31
CA LEU A 535 -12.43 -5.75 -16.91
C LEU A 535 -12.21 -7.09 -16.18
N GLY A 536 -12.81 -7.27 -15.00
CA GLY A 536 -12.76 -8.49 -14.19
C GLY A 536 -11.47 -8.67 -13.37
N ILE A 537 -10.29 -8.42 -13.95
CA ILE A 537 -9.00 -8.54 -13.26
C ILE A 537 -8.17 -7.27 -13.50
N TYR A 538 -7.59 -6.73 -12.43
CA TYR A 538 -6.80 -5.50 -12.41
C TYR A 538 -5.50 -5.72 -11.66
N PHE A 539 -4.37 -5.43 -12.31
CA PHE A 539 -3.05 -5.44 -11.68
C PHE A 539 -2.62 -3.99 -11.39
N GLY A 540 -2.67 -3.62 -10.11
CA GLY A 540 -2.25 -2.32 -9.61
C GLY A 540 -0.73 -2.18 -9.52
N ASN A 541 -0.28 -1.22 -8.70
CA ASN A 541 1.14 -0.97 -8.51
C ASN A 541 1.84 -2.20 -7.91
N GLY A 542 2.94 -2.63 -8.53
CA GLY A 542 3.60 -3.87 -8.10
C GLY A 542 3.03 -5.12 -8.74
N GLY A 543 1.86 -5.04 -9.38
CA GLY A 543 1.20 -6.18 -9.99
C GLY A 543 0.93 -7.31 -8.99
N GLY A 544 1.26 -8.52 -9.41
CA GLY A 544 0.91 -9.78 -8.76
C GLY A 544 0.85 -10.90 -9.81
N ASN A 545 0.56 -12.12 -9.39
CA ASN A 545 0.61 -13.28 -10.26
C ASN A 545 -0.79 -13.85 -10.51
N LEU A 546 -1.13 -14.14 -11.76
CA LEU A 546 -2.29 -14.94 -12.16
C LEU A 546 -1.78 -16.28 -12.71
N ASP A 547 -2.02 -17.36 -11.97
CA ASP A 547 -1.69 -18.72 -12.37
C ASP A 547 -2.91 -19.42 -12.97
N LEU A 548 -2.82 -19.72 -14.26
CA LEU A 548 -3.92 -20.30 -15.04
C LEU A 548 -4.16 -21.78 -14.76
N LYS A 549 -3.17 -22.51 -14.21
CA LYS A 549 -3.29 -23.96 -13.90
C LYS A 549 -3.92 -24.80 -15.02
N GLY A 550 -3.50 -24.60 -16.26
CA GLY A 550 -3.99 -25.33 -17.43
C GLY A 550 -5.36 -24.88 -17.96
N ASN A 551 -5.91 -23.75 -17.48
CA ASN A 551 -7.06 -23.08 -18.08
C ASN A 551 -6.62 -22.11 -19.18
N SER A 552 -7.48 -21.86 -20.16
CA SER A 552 -7.24 -20.90 -21.24
C SER A 552 -8.24 -19.75 -21.15
N LEU A 553 -7.80 -18.51 -21.39
CA LEU A 553 -8.62 -17.31 -21.27
C LEU A 553 -8.64 -16.51 -22.58
N THR A 554 -9.83 -16.09 -22.99
CA THR A 554 -10.02 -15.02 -23.98
C THR A 554 -10.51 -13.75 -23.28
N LEU A 555 -9.87 -12.64 -23.60
CA LEU A 555 -10.15 -11.32 -23.04
C LEU A 555 -9.82 -10.22 -24.07
N ASN A 556 -10.36 -9.02 -23.85
CA ASN A 556 -10.09 -7.89 -24.73
C ASN A 556 -8.69 -7.31 -24.51
N THR A 557 -8.32 -7.07 -23.25
CA THR A 557 -7.05 -6.48 -22.83
C THR A 557 -6.72 -6.86 -21.38
N ILE A 558 -5.47 -6.63 -20.97
CA ILE A 558 -4.99 -6.88 -19.60
C ILE A 558 -4.79 -5.54 -18.91
N SER A 559 -5.54 -5.28 -17.84
CA SER A 559 -5.36 -4.07 -17.04
C SER A 559 -4.16 -4.23 -16.11
N SER A 560 -3.03 -3.66 -16.48
CA SER A 560 -1.78 -3.72 -15.71
C SER A 560 -1.06 -2.39 -15.66
N ASN A 561 -0.68 -1.94 -14.46
CA ASN A 561 0.08 -0.69 -14.29
C ASN A 561 1.56 -0.82 -14.62
N ASP A 562 2.14 -2.02 -14.49
CA ASP A 562 3.56 -2.27 -14.74
C ASP A 562 3.83 -3.76 -15.06
N SER A 563 5.07 -4.07 -15.41
CA SER A 563 5.51 -5.40 -15.85
C SER A 563 5.62 -6.46 -14.76
N ARG A 564 5.31 -6.12 -13.50
CA ARG A 564 5.21 -7.08 -12.39
C ARG A 564 3.82 -7.71 -12.30
N ALA A 565 2.90 -7.36 -13.20
CA ALA A 565 1.73 -8.16 -13.48
C ALA A 565 2.17 -9.42 -14.25
N ASN A 566 2.16 -10.59 -13.61
CA ASN A 566 2.61 -11.83 -14.22
C ASN A 566 1.43 -12.76 -14.51
N ILE A 567 1.34 -13.26 -15.73
CA ILE A 567 0.45 -14.36 -16.10
C ILE A 567 1.31 -15.60 -16.31
N ILE A 568 1.03 -16.66 -15.55
CA ILE A 568 1.82 -17.90 -15.51
C ILE A 568 0.93 -19.12 -15.67
N ASN A 569 1.54 -20.26 -15.97
CA ASN A 569 0.90 -21.57 -15.85
C ASN A 569 1.85 -22.55 -15.17
N THR A 570 1.55 -22.92 -13.92
CA THR A 570 2.32 -23.92 -13.18
C THR A 570 1.81 -25.36 -13.34
N ASP A 571 0.82 -25.62 -14.20
CA ASP A 571 0.47 -27.00 -14.58
C ASP A 571 1.61 -27.58 -15.45
N THR A 572 2.31 -28.57 -14.89
CA THR A 572 3.45 -29.26 -15.52
C THR A 572 3.01 -30.32 -16.54
N GLY A 573 1.71 -30.55 -16.70
CA GLY A 573 1.18 -31.42 -17.74
C GLY A 573 1.54 -30.93 -19.15
N THR A 574 2.50 -31.58 -19.79
CA THR A 574 3.03 -31.19 -21.13
C THR A 574 1.98 -31.15 -22.24
N LYS A 575 0.85 -31.82 -22.04
CA LYS A 575 -0.30 -31.87 -22.98
C LYS A 575 -1.34 -30.77 -22.77
N ASN A 576 -1.22 -29.95 -21.72
CA ASN A 576 -2.20 -28.91 -21.38
C ASN A 576 -1.55 -27.52 -21.29
N PRO A 577 -1.06 -26.95 -22.40
CA PRO A 577 -0.67 -25.55 -22.39
C PRO A 577 -1.91 -24.68 -22.15
N SER A 578 -1.72 -23.59 -21.41
CA SER A 578 -2.74 -22.56 -21.25
C SER A 578 -2.62 -21.56 -22.40
N TYR A 579 -3.75 -21.14 -22.97
CA TYR A 579 -3.79 -20.12 -24.02
C TYR A 579 -4.33 -18.80 -23.46
N ILE A 580 -3.64 -17.70 -23.74
CA ILE A 580 -4.16 -16.34 -23.53
C ILE A 580 -4.45 -15.73 -24.90
N THR A 581 -5.73 -15.50 -25.17
CA THR A 581 -6.20 -14.86 -26.40
C THR A 581 -6.58 -13.42 -26.11
N ILE A 582 -5.93 -12.49 -26.80
CA ILE A 582 -6.18 -11.05 -26.69
C ILE A 582 -6.92 -10.57 -27.93
N GLU A 583 -8.01 -9.84 -27.73
CA GLU A 583 -8.79 -9.31 -28.85
C GLU A 583 -8.38 -7.88 -29.26
N GLY A 584 -8.03 -6.98 -28.34
CA GLY A 584 -7.55 -5.63 -28.68
C GLY A 584 -8.59 -4.71 -29.35
N TYR A 585 -9.86 -4.81 -28.98
CA TYR A 585 -10.89 -3.82 -29.35
C TYR A 585 -10.76 -2.54 -28.53
N GLY A 586 -11.09 -1.41 -29.16
CA GLY A 586 -11.12 -0.10 -28.52
C GLY A 586 -12.26 0.05 -27.51
N TYR A 587 -12.23 1.19 -26.80
CA TYR A 587 -13.31 1.65 -25.95
C TYR A 587 -13.72 3.06 -26.38
N ASP A 588 -15.03 3.31 -26.45
CA ASP A 588 -15.55 4.63 -26.80
C ASP A 588 -15.49 5.62 -25.61
N LYS A 589 -15.90 6.86 -25.86
CA LYS A 589 -15.99 7.93 -24.84
C LYS A 589 -16.94 7.60 -23.68
N ASP A 590 -17.92 6.72 -23.91
CA ASP A 590 -18.87 6.23 -22.92
C ASP A 590 -18.34 4.98 -22.19
N LYS A 591 -17.06 4.65 -22.43
CA LYS A 591 -16.31 3.56 -21.84
C LYS A 591 -16.82 2.17 -22.22
N LYS A 592 -17.49 2.04 -23.36
CA LYS A 592 -18.01 0.77 -23.88
C LYS A 592 -17.09 0.22 -24.96
N LYS A 593 -16.94 -1.11 -24.99
CA LYS A 593 -16.14 -1.82 -25.99
C LYS A 593 -16.70 -1.56 -27.39
N THR A 594 -15.84 -1.19 -28.34
CA THR A 594 -16.22 -0.94 -29.73
C THR A 594 -16.11 -2.22 -30.57
N GLN A 595 -16.51 -2.14 -31.84
CA GLN A 595 -16.29 -3.21 -32.82
C GLN A 595 -14.95 -3.09 -33.54
N ASP A 596 -14.29 -1.93 -33.41
CA ASP A 596 -13.02 -1.64 -34.07
C ASP A 596 -11.84 -2.00 -33.17
N LYS A 597 -10.78 -2.54 -33.76
CA LYS A 597 -9.50 -2.75 -33.06
C LYS A 597 -8.85 -1.42 -32.76
N ALA A 598 -8.09 -1.37 -31.68
CA ALA A 598 -7.33 -0.19 -31.27
C ALA A 598 -5.93 -0.58 -30.85
N ASP A 599 -4.99 0.37 -30.97
CA ASP A 599 -3.66 0.19 -30.41
C ASP A 599 -3.77 -0.14 -28.92
N THR A 600 -3.17 -1.26 -28.55
CA THR A 600 -3.28 -1.83 -27.21
C THR A 600 -1.88 -2.16 -26.72
N ILE A 601 -1.51 -1.62 -25.55
CA ILE A 601 -0.24 -1.93 -24.89
C ILE A 601 -0.50 -2.89 -23.73
N ILE A 602 0.27 -3.97 -23.69
CA ILE A 602 0.24 -4.98 -22.64
C ILE A 602 1.52 -4.88 -21.82
N HIS A 603 1.40 -4.24 -20.66
CA HIS A 603 2.49 -4.15 -19.68
C HIS A 603 2.77 -5.47 -18.97
N ALA A 604 1.75 -6.33 -18.83
CA ALA A 604 1.89 -7.61 -18.15
C ALA A 604 2.98 -8.50 -18.78
N SER A 605 3.68 -9.22 -17.92
CA SER A 605 4.64 -10.24 -18.27
C SER A 605 3.99 -11.63 -18.31
N PHE A 606 4.56 -12.53 -19.11
CA PHE A 606 4.09 -13.89 -19.31
C PHE A 606 5.20 -14.90 -19.01
N GLY A 607 4.89 -15.91 -18.20
CA GLY A 607 5.78 -17.04 -17.90
C GLY A 607 7.09 -16.69 -17.20
N GLN A 608 7.17 -15.52 -16.57
CA GLN A 608 8.36 -15.07 -15.83
C GLN A 608 8.54 -15.82 -14.51
N SER A 609 9.74 -15.73 -13.94
CA SER A 609 9.93 -16.13 -12.55
C SER A 609 9.06 -15.27 -11.64
N THR A 610 8.39 -15.91 -10.70
CA THR A 610 7.61 -15.23 -9.64
C THR A 610 8.28 -15.37 -8.27
N ASP A 611 9.38 -16.11 -8.20
CA ASP A 611 10.24 -16.23 -7.01
C ASP A 611 11.48 -15.34 -7.22
N SER A 612 11.75 -14.49 -6.24
CA SER A 612 12.85 -13.51 -6.25
C SER A 612 14.20 -14.13 -5.88
N LYS A 613 14.22 -15.36 -5.34
CA LYS A 613 15.43 -16.08 -4.91
C LYS A 613 15.81 -17.20 -5.86
N ASN A 614 14.83 -17.93 -6.37
CA ASN A 614 15.05 -19.05 -7.28
C ASN A 614 14.31 -18.80 -8.59
N ASP A 615 15.00 -18.88 -9.72
CA ASP A 615 14.35 -18.77 -11.02
C ASP A 615 13.42 -19.99 -11.24
N ASN A 616 12.11 -19.74 -11.26
CA ASN A 616 11.09 -20.74 -11.54
C ASN A 616 10.37 -20.52 -12.89
N SER A 617 10.97 -19.72 -13.78
CA SER A 617 10.42 -19.41 -15.11
C SER A 617 10.19 -20.66 -15.97
N SER A 618 11.06 -21.68 -15.85
CA SER A 618 10.94 -22.94 -16.58
C SER A 618 9.65 -23.72 -16.28
N THR A 619 9.09 -23.56 -15.08
CA THR A 619 7.83 -24.18 -14.68
C THR A 619 6.61 -23.28 -14.85
N ASN A 620 6.81 -22.00 -15.19
CA ASN A 620 5.75 -20.99 -15.32
C ASN A 620 5.35 -20.75 -16.80
N GLY A 621 6.25 -21.02 -17.73
CA GLY A 621 6.13 -20.69 -19.16
C GLY A 621 5.32 -21.67 -20.01
N ASN A 622 4.51 -22.57 -19.44
CA ASN A 622 3.66 -23.49 -20.20
C ASN A 622 2.41 -22.78 -20.79
N LEU A 623 2.66 -21.72 -21.56
CA LEU A 623 1.68 -20.76 -22.07
C LEU A 623 1.85 -20.56 -23.58
N ASN A 624 0.75 -20.33 -24.29
CA ASN A 624 0.72 -19.80 -25.65
C ASN A 624 -0.07 -18.49 -25.68
N LEU A 625 0.34 -17.57 -26.53
CA LEU A 625 -0.33 -16.29 -26.75
C LEU A 625 -1.00 -16.30 -28.12
N ILE A 626 -2.22 -15.76 -28.20
CA ILE A 626 -2.96 -15.58 -29.46
C ILE A 626 -3.43 -14.12 -29.54
N TYR A 627 -3.13 -13.45 -30.64
CA TYR A 627 -3.72 -12.15 -30.96
C TYR A 627 -4.64 -12.25 -32.17
N LYS A 628 -5.88 -11.77 -32.01
CA LYS A 628 -6.88 -11.68 -33.09
C LYS A 628 -6.95 -10.24 -33.61
N GLY A 629 -6.22 -9.95 -34.68
CA GLY A 629 -6.17 -8.65 -35.34
C GLY A 629 -7.43 -8.30 -36.12
N ASP A 630 -7.41 -7.15 -36.79
CA ASP A 630 -8.42 -6.75 -37.79
C ASP A 630 -8.05 -7.25 -39.19
N THR A 631 -8.94 -7.09 -40.16
CA THR A 631 -8.70 -7.46 -41.56
C THR A 631 -8.04 -6.34 -42.39
N ILE A 632 -7.58 -5.26 -41.76
CA ILE A 632 -6.92 -4.13 -42.44
C ILE A 632 -5.53 -4.58 -42.93
N ASP A 633 -5.05 -4.03 -44.05
CA ASP A 633 -3.71 -4.33 -44.57
C ASP A 633 -2.61 -3.99 -43.55
N ILE A 634 -1.55 -4.81 -43.50
CA ILE A 634 -0.46 -4.66 -42.52
C ILE A 634 0.31 -3.34 -42.65
N ASN A 635 0.30 -2.73 -43.85
CA ASN A 635 1.00 -1.47 -44.13
C ASN A 635 0.09 -0.24 -43.97
N ASP A 636 -1.19 -0.43 -43.66
CA ASP A 636 -2.10 0.68 -43.42
C ASP A 636 -1.70 1.40 -42.12
N LYS A 637 -1.81 2.74 -42.12
CA LYS A 637 -1.56 3.58 -40.95
C LYS A 637 -2.60 3.35 -39.85
N ASP A 638 -3.81 2.91 -40.22
CA ASP A 638 -4.93 2.68 -39.31
C ASP A 638 -4.97 1.22 -38.80
N LYS A 639 -3.96 0.40 -39.14
CA LYS A 639 -3.79 -0.96 -38.64
C LYS A 639 -3.48 -0.95 -37.15
N ALA A 640 -4.40 -1.47 -36.33
CA ALA A 640 -4.20 -1.55 -34.89
C ALA A 640 -3.03 -2.48 -34.53
N ALA A 641 -2.21 -2.04 -33.59
CA ALA A 641 -1.09 -2.80 -33.07
C ALA A 641 -1.36 -3.33 -31.65
N LEU A 642 -1.02 -4.61 -31.41
CA LEU A 642 -0.83 -5.14 -30.07
C LEU A 642 0.65 -5.02 -29.70
N VAL A 643 0.95 -4.20 -28.70
CA VAL A 643 2.31 -3.93 -28.23
C VAL A 643 2.54 -4.67 -26.91
N PHE A 644 3.55 -5.52 -26.86
CA PHE A 644 4.06 -6.07 -25.61
C PHE A 644 5.31 -5.30 -25.20
N ASP A 645 5.28 -4.71 -24.00
CA ASP A 645 6.45 -4.09 -23.39
C ASP A 645 6.81 -4.70 -22.01
N GLY A 646 6.02 -5.66 -21.54
CA GLY A 646 6.41 -6.60 -20.49
C GLY A 646 7.34 -7.72 -20.99
N ASN A 647 7.69 -8.65 -20.09
CA ASN A 647 8.55 -9.77 -20.45
C ASN A 647 7.73 -10.94 -20.99
N VAL A 648 8.12 -11.55 -22.10
CA VAL A 648 7.41 -12.69 -22.71
C VAL A 648 8.28 -13.94 -22.68
N ASN A 649 7.92 -14.91 -21.84
CA ASN A 649 8.47 -16.27 -21.81
C ASN A 649 7.32 -17.27 -22.03
N ALA A 650 6.94 -17.45 -23.28
CA ALA A 650 5.85 -18.33 -23.71
C ALA A 650 6.37 -19.37 -24.73
N LYS A 651 5.65 -20.49 -24.88
CA LYS A 651 5.96 -21.53 -25.86
C LYS A 651 5.73 -21.10 -27.30
N GLY A 652 4.78 -20.19 -27.52
CA GLY A 652 4.42 -19.71 -28.84
C GLY A 652 3.57 -18.44 -28.80
N LEU A 653 3.63 -17.69 -29.89
CA LEU A 653 2.79 -16.54 -30.19
C LEU A 653 2.18 -16.74 -31.57
N GLU A 654 0.85 -16.79 -31.62
CA GLU A 654 0.06 -16.86 -32.85
C GLU A 654 -0.60 -15.51 -33.11
N VAL A 655 -0.56 -15.07 -34.37
CA VAL A 655 -1.11 -13.78 -34.79
C VAL A 655 -2.02 -14.01 -36.00
N ASP A 656 -3.33 -13.81 -35.79
CA ASP A 656 -4.33 -13.90 -36.85
C ASP A 656 -4.59 -12.49 -37.39
N ASN A 657 -4.14 -12.23 -38.63
CA ASN A 657 -4.27 -10.95 -39.34
C ASN A 657 -3.89 -9.72 -38.47
N GLY A 658 -2.94 -9.83 -37.55
CA GLY A 658 -2.59 -8.77 -36.60
C GLY A 658 -1.22 -8.12 -36.85
N LYS A 659 -1.04 -6.91 -36.31
CA LYS A 659 0.27 -6.28 -36.13
C LYS A 659 0.69 -6.44 -34.68
N VAL A 660 1.82 -7.10 -34.44
CA VAL A 660 2.41 -7.25 -33.09
C VAL A 660 3.73 -6.52 -33.03
N VAL A 661 3.96 -5.79 -31.94
CA VAL A 661 5.21 -5.12 -31.63
C VAL A 661 5.74 -5.66 -30.31
N LEU A 662 6.99 -6.09 -30.28
CA LEU A 662 7.73 -6.39 -29.06
C LEU A 662 8.72 -5.26 -28.82
N GLN A 663 8.65 -4.60 -27.66
CA GLN A 663 9.51 -3.47 -27.35
C GLN A 663 10.00 -3.52 -25.89
N GLY A 664 11.04 -2.74 -25.57
CA GLY A 664 11.39 -2.49 -24.18
C GLY A 664 10.39 -1.52 -23.53
N HIS A 665 10.17 -1.67 -22.23
CA HIS A 665 9.40 -0.71 -21.44
C HIS A 665 10.27 0.52 -21.10
N PRO A 666 9.84 1.75 -21.45
CA PRO A 666 10.50 2.95 -20.96
C PRO A 666 10.44 3.00 -19.43
N THR A 667 11.59 3.13 -18.77
CA THR A 667 11.64 3.21 -17.30
C THR A 667 10.70 4.30 -16.80
N THR A 668 9.78 3.93 -15.92
CA THR A 668 8.82 4.89 -15.36
C THR A 668 9.52 5.82 -14.38
N HIS A 669 9.17 7.10 -14.47
CA HIS A 669 9.64 8.14 -13.57
C HIS A 669 8.46 8.79 -12.84
N ALA A 670 8.75 9.40 -11.71
CA ALA A 670 7.81 10.24 -11.00
C ALA A 670 7.47 11.47 -11.84
N TYR A 671 6.21 11.88 -11.73
CA TYR A 671 5.67 13.02 -12.45
C TYR A 671 4.70 13.76 -11.53
N ILE A 672 4.50 15.04 -11.82
CA ILE A 672 3.54 15.88 -11.12
C ILE A 672 2.29 15.96 -11.99
N ARG A 673 1.11 15.80 -11.39
CA ARG A 673 -0.16 15.96 -12.12
C ARG A 673 -0.38 17.43 -12.44
N ASP A 674 -0.87 17.71 -13.65
CA ASP A 674 -1.28 19.07 -13.98
C ASP A 674 -2.63 19.38 -13.31
N GLN A 675 -2.59 20.13 -12.22
CA GLN A 675 -3.75 20.52 -11.44
C GLN A 675 -3.56 21.92 -10.85
N GLU A 676 -4.66 22.58 -10.49
CA GLU A 676 -4.60 23.80 -9.70
C GLU A 676 -4.06 23.50 -8.30
N VAL A 677 -3.13 24.34 -7.86
CA VAL A 677 -2.56 24.31 -6.52
C VAL A 677 -2.66 25.69 -5.89
N THR A 678 -2.94 25.68 -4.60
CA THR A 678 -2.90 26.88 -3.79
C THR A 678 -1.45 27.16 -3.41
N VAL A 679 -0.95 28.34 -3.76
CA VAL A 679 0.38 28.79 -3.37
C VAL A 679 0.34 30.07 -2.57
N THR A 680 1.26 30.21 -1.62
CA THR A 680 1.49 31.47 -0.92
C THR A 680 2.63 32.20 -1.62
N GLN A 681 2.33 33.31 -2.28
CA GLN A 681 3.33 34.16 -2.94
C GLN A 681 3.25 35.57 -2.35
N TYR A 682 4.35 36.08 -1.79
CA TYR A 682 4.41 37.39 -1.12
C TYR A 682 3.34 37.58 -0.02
N GLY A 683 3.02 36.52 0.73
CA GLY A 683 2.00 36.54 1.78
C GLY A 683 0.55 36.47 1.29
N GLN A 684 0.32 36.40 -0.03
CA GLN A 684 -1.02 36.20 -0.60
C GLN A 684 -1.24 34.76 -1.05
N VAL A 685 -2.43 34.24 -0.76
CA VAL A 685 -2.89 32.92 -1.20
C VAL A 685 -3.47 33.05 -2.61
N ILE A 686 -2.81 32.45 -3.59
CA ILE A 686 -3.21 32.48 -5.01
C ILE A 686 -3.30 31.06 -5.57
N LYS A 687 -4.19 30.83 -6.53
CA LYS A 687 -4.25 29.57 -7.27
C LYS A 687 -3.32 29.63 -8.48
N LYS A 688 -2.55 28.57 -8.71
CA LYS A 688 -1.70 28.41 -9.89
C LYS A 688 -1.84 27.01 -10.46
N VAL A 689 -1.71 26.90 -11.77
CA VAL A 689 -1.61 25.61 -12.47
C VAL A 689 -0.22 25.02 -12.21
N CYS A 690 -0.15 23.76 -11.76
CA CYS A 690 1.11 23.05 -11.48
C CYS A 690 2.09 23.14 -12.64
N PHE A 691 1.61 22.96 -13.87
CA PHE A 691 2.47 23.03 -15.05
C PHE A 691 3.31 24.31 -15.09
N ASN A 692 2.69 25.47 -14.82
CA ASN A 692 3.38 26.76 -14.86
C ASN A 692 4.41 26.93 -13.72
N LEU A 693 4.20 26.25 -12.59
CA LEU A 693 5.13 26.27 -11.46
C LEU A 693 6.34 25.37 -11.70
N PHE A 694 6.12 24.17 -12.24
CA PHE A 694 7.14 23.14 -12.33
C PHE A 694 7.86 23.08 -13.70
N LYS A 695 7.32 23.71 -14.74
CA LYS A 695 7.95 23.78 -16.08
C LYS A 695 9.43 24.20 -16.04
N PRO A 696 9.86 25.20 -15.24
CA PRO A 696 11.28 25.57 -15.17
C PRO A 696 12.18 24.52 -14.50
N LEU A 697 11.60 23.60 -13.71
CA LEU A 697 12.33 22.65 -12.87
C LEU A 697 12.66 21.33 -13.58
N LYS A 698 12.32 21.20 -14.88
CA LYS A 698 12.52 20.00 -15.72
C LYS A 698 11.92 18.73 -15.08
N VAL A 699 10.73 18.84 -14.51
CA VAL A 699 9.93 17.70 -14.04
C VAL A 699 8.95 17.31 -15.13
N LEU A 700 8.73 16.00 -15.34
CA LEU A 700 7.63 15.56 -16.20
C LEU A 700 6.29 15.94 -15.55
N ILE A 701 5.43 16.61 -16.32
CA ILE A 701 4.08 16.97 -15.90
C ILE A 701 3.11 16.19 -16.78
N CYS A 702 2.23 15.40 -16.17
CA CYS A 702 1.18 14.69 -16.89
C CYS A 702 -0.05 15.58 -16.95
N GLN A 703 -0.46 15.97 -18.16
CA GLN A 703 -1.78 16.53 -18.39
C GLN A 703 -2.79 15.39 -18.26
N ASN A 704 -3.88 15.60 -17.51
CA ASN A 704 -4.92 14.58 -17.34
C ASN A 704 -5.37 14.09 -18.73
N GLY A 705 -5.09 12.83 -19.08
CA GLY A 705 -5.46 12.36 -20.40
C GLY A 705 -4.98 10.99 -20.83
N TRP A 706 -3.71 10.61 -20.61
CA TRP A 706 -3.18 9.36 -21.17
C TRP A 706 -1.99 8.83 -20.35
N ILE A 707 -2.21 7.73 -19.62
CA ILE A 707 -1.35 6.53 -19.58
C ILE A 707 -2.32 5.35 -19.53
#